data_AF-A0A0G0FH02-F1
#
_entry.id   AF-A0A0G0FH02-F1
#
_cell.length_a   1.000
_cell.length_b   1.000
_cell.length_c   1.000
_cell.angle_alpha   90.00
_cell.angle_beta   90.00
_cell.angle_gamma   90.00
#
_symmetry.space_group_name_H-M   'P 1'
#
loop_
_entity.id
_entity.type
_entity.pdbx_description
1 polymer ?
#
loop_
_entity_poly.entity_id
_entity_poly.type
_entity_poly.pdbx_seq_one_letter_code
_entity_poly.pdbx_strand_id
1 'polypeptide(L)'
;MIKILKPKIQTKKSTDIPEENKTAKILSKFRKEEEEEMASALAGKLNLPYVDTNLIPIGKEAIGLLPEEDARKFKLIAIHRAGKVVTLISSDPQNEATKNFIEKLKTENGWQIKLFVVSTSNFNHVLEKYKQIVFVDILDQMSLSLSGEELEKFEEEMKDLITLKNRIKELPTTQVLNIMLAGAYKLGASDVHIEPQEKEIRLRYRIDGTLQDVAFLPLNVFHTIISRIKLMSGMKLNLRDIAQDGTFEINLSDKKIELRVSVIPGNFGESVVMRLLDPDSIKVSVENLGLQGLAYETIQNQMQAPNGMILNTGPTGSGKTTTLYSIINKLNTPDKKIITIEDPIEYELSGISQTQIEKERGYTFAQGLRAIVRQDPDVILVGEIRDDETADIAVNSALTGHLVLSSLHTNNAVGTIPRLVELGVKPTLMSPAINAIIGQRLVRKLCDCKESYVPAKESIESIQKILSIISPKAKVEIPKNIEKLYRPKGCPKCNGLGYKGRMGIFEVLTINEDIEKLILGLAGETELAMAALESGMITMLQDGILKAVAGVTSIDEVEEATGQGEFLEGIYEKLMSQTLGKKILIENSQYLSAKENLTDFKKLEEVVRASKTNEINKIIFSAAILLNVGDIHIEPEKDDVKIRFRIDGILQSVVTIPLNEYPALLGEIKILSGVKTEVRTGVIDSRFSISFDDAIEIAEKNIDVRVSIILGGYGETVVMRLLRGSSMELDLTKLGIRKENLEKIMNEVKKPNGVILNTGPTGSGKTTTLYSVLSLLNKPEVKIITVEDPIEYQLQGILQTPVNDKEGYTFATALRALLRQNPDIMMIGEIRDDETAQVAVQASLTGHLVLSTIHTNNAAGAVARMINMGVSPSDIATAVNAFMAQRLVRRLCDCKEKIIPSKEEKEKIEKVLATISPKAGVAIPKVLEIYHPKGCEKCNGIGYKGRMTVSEVFQLSREIQDLITKGAITAELEEKAVELGMLTMTQDGILRVLEGETSLEEVERVTDL
;
A
#
# COMPACT_ATOMS: atom_id res chain seq x y z
N MET A 1 -61.00 54.43 -6.57
CA MET A 1 -60.14 54.62 -7.78
C MET A 1 -58.67 54.60 -7.33
N ILE A 2 -57.71 54.64 -8.26
CA ILE A 2 -56.24 54.62 -8.05
C ILE A 2 -55.65 53.21 -7.83
N LYS A 3 -54.43 53.00 -8.36
CA LYS A 3 -53.82 51.70 -8.74
C LYS A 3 -52.80 51.16 -7.74
N ILE A 4 -52.57 49.85 -7.84
CA ILE A 4 -51.40 49.10 -7.34
C ILE A 4 -50.15 49.41 -8.18
N LEU A 5 -48.96 49.44 -7.57
CA LEU A 5 -47.73 48.87 -8.15
C LEU A 5 -46.74 48.44 -7.03
N LYS A 6 -45.75 47.60 -7.36
CA LYS A 6 -44.94 46.80 -6.41
C LYS A 6 -43.55 47.38 -6.16
N PRO A 7 -42.87 46.92 -5.09
CA PRO A 7 -41.53 46.36 -5.22
C PRO A 7 -41.52 44.82 -5.07
N LYS A 8 -40.48 44.16 -5.58
CA LYS A 8 -40.31 42.69 -5.51
C LYS A 8 -39.61 42.28 -4.21
N ILE A 9 -40.02 41.15 -3.63
CA ILE A 9 -39.17 40.32 -2.77
C ILE A 9 -39.13 38.92 -3.38
N GLN A 10 -37.96 38.28 -3.37
CA GLN A 10 -37.74 36.96 -3.99
C GLN A 10 -38.18 35.82 -3.06
N THR A 11 -38.74 34.77 -3.65
CA THR A 11 -39.12 33.54 -2.95
C THR A 11 -37.90 32.63 -2.73
N LYS A 12 -37.51 32.40 -1.47
CA LYS A 12 -36.93 31.11 -1.08
C LYS A 12 -38.06 30.22 -0.55
N LYS A 13 -38.12 28.96 -1.00
CA LYS A 13 -39.06 27.97 -0.47
C LYS A 13 -38.62 27.55 0.93
N SER A 14 -39.40 27.88 1.95
CA SER A 14 -39.43 27.12 3.20
C SER A 14 -40.39 25.94 3.01
N THR A 15 -39.96 24.72 3.33
CA THR A 15 -40.74 23.49 3.17
C THR A 15 -41.96 23.46 4.09
N ASP A 16 -43.03 22.82 3.61
CA ASP A 16 -44.29 22.66 4.32
C ASP A 16 -44.13 21.89 5.65
N ILE A 17 -44.86 22.34 6.68
CA ILE A 17 -45.08 21.58 7.92
C ILE A 17 -46.58 21.27 7.97
N PRO A 18 -47.01 19.99 7.88
CA PRO A 18 -48.42 19.63 7.88
C PRO A 18 -49.15 20.07 9.17
N GLU A 19 -50.36 20.63 9.04
CA GLU A 19 -51.13 21.16 10.17
C GLU A 19 -51.54 20.08 11.18
N GLU A 20 -51.68 18.82 10.74
CA GLU A 20 -51.98 17.65 11.58
C GLU A 20 -51.08 17.56 12.82
N ASN A 21 -49.81 17.96 12.66
CA ASN A 21 -48.78 17.86 13.70
C ASN A 21 -48.99 18.86 14.86
N LYS A 22 -49.82 19.91 14.68
CA LYS A 22 -50.26 20.78 15.79
C LYS A 22 -51.39 20.14 16.59
N THR A 23 -52.41 19.61 15.90
CA THR A 23 -53.60 19.03 16.53
C THR A 23 -53.25 17.80 17.37
N ALA A 24 -52.40 16.91 16.84
CA ALA A 24 -51.89 15.76 17.60
C ALA A 24 -51.13 16.18 18.86
N LYS A 25 -50.33 17.24 18.78
CA LYS A 25 -49.53 17.77 19.90
C LYS A 25 -50.41 18.37 21.00
N ILE A 26 -51.49 19.08 20.64
CA ILE A 26 -52.49 19.61 21.59
C ILE A 26 -53.26 18.47 22.27
N LEU A 27 -53.74 17.47 21.52
CA LEU A 27 -54.40 16.28 22.08
C LEU A 27 -53.49 15.50 23.03
N SER A 28 -52.19 15.41 22.72
CA SER A 28 -51.20 14.76 23.60
C SER A 28 -50.95 15.51 24.92
N LYS A 29 -51.24 16.82 24.97
CA LYS A 29 -51.10 17.63 26.18
C LYS A 29 -52.30 17.40 27.12
N PHE A 30 -53.53 17.52 26.61
CA PHE A 30 -54.73 17.30 27.42
C PHE A 30 -54.79 15.89 28.02
N ARG A 31 -54.39 14.84 27.26
CA ARG A 31 -54.33 13.47 27.80
C ARG A 31 -53.31 13.29 28.93
N LYS A 32 -52.20 14.02 28.91
CA LYS A 32 -51.24 14.01 30.03
C LYS A 32 -51.80 14.72 31.25
N GLU A 33 -52.46 15.85 31.06
CA GLU A 33 -53.10 16.59 32.16
C GLU A 33 -54.18 15.74 32.83
N GLU A 34 -55.00 15.03 32.06
CA GLU A 34 -55.96 14.01 32.53
C GLU A 34 -55.27 12.83 33.27
N GLU A 35 -54.16 12.31 32.75
CA GLU A 35 -53.40 11.24 33.41
C GLU A 35 -52.80 11.65 34.77
N GLU A 36 -52.30 12.90 34.92
CA GLU A 36 -51.78 13.38 36.21
C GLU A 36 -52.91 13.64 37.23
N GLU A 37 -54.06 14.15 36.79
CA GLU A 37 -55.26 14.29 37.66
C GLU A 37 -55.73 12.92 38.16
N MET A 38 -55.79 11.90 37.29
CA MET A 38 -56.12 10.53 37.68
C MET A 38 -55.09 9.93 38.65
N ALA A 39 -53.80 10.16 38.44
CA ALA A 39 -52.73 9.67 39.32
C ALA A 39 -52.76 10.34 40.71
N SER A 40 -53.04 11.65 40.76
CA SER A 40 -53.22 12.41 42.00
C SER A 40 -54.45 11.94 42.79
N ALA A 41 -55.59 11.75 42.11
CA ALA A 41 -56.81 11.22 42.72
C ALA A 41 -56.62 9.78 43.25
N LEU A 42 -55.88 8.94 42.51
CA LEU A 42 -55.50 7.59 42.93
C LEU A 42 -54.62 7.61 44.20
N ALA A 43 -53.65 8.53 44.26
CA ALA A 43 -52.78 8.71 45.42
C ALA A 43 -53.58 9.09 46.68
N GLY A 44 -54.46 10.09 46.56
CA GLY A 44 -55.36 10.52 47.64
C GLY A 44 -56.27 9.39 48.14
N LYS A 45 -56.86 8.60 47.23
CA LYS A 45 -57.69 7.44 47.59
C LYS A 45 -56.93 6.36 48.36
N LEU A 46 -55.62 6.24 48.14
CA LEU A 46 -54.75 5.24 48.77
C LEU A 46 -53.98 5.76 49.99
N ASN A 47 -54.17 7.03 50.35
CA ASN A 47 -53.37 7.74 51.36
C ASN A 47 -51.85 7.63 51.10
N LEU A 48 -51.47 7.66 49.82
CA LEU A 48 -50.09 7.69 49.33
C LEU A 48 -49.76 9.07 48.75
N PRO A 49 -48.50 9.53 48.81
CA PRO A 49 -48.08 10.74 48.12
C PRO A 49 -48.02 10.53 46.60
N TYR A 50 -48.47 11.53 45.84
CA TYR A 50 -48.27 11.61 44.39
C TYR A 50 -46.92 12.29 44.06
N VAL A 51 -46.34 12.00 42.89
CA VAL A 51 -45.13 12.66 42.37
C VAL A 51 -45.16 12.86 40.85
N ASP A 52 -44.92 14.09 40.42
CA ASP A 52 -44.54 14.40 39.03
C ASP A 52 -43.01 14.29 38.89
N THR A 53 -42.54 13.38 38.03
CA THR A 53 -41.12 13.11 37.86
C THR A 53 -40.44 14.04 36.84
N ASN A 54 -41.20 14.92 36.18
CA ASN A 54 -40.64 16.05 35.43
C ASN A 54 -40.09 17.15 36.37
N LEU A 55 -40.58 17.21 37.62
CA LEU A 55 -40.26 18.26 38.59
C LEU A 55 -39.19 17.86 39.63
N ILE A 56 -38.78 16.59 39.67
CA ILE A 56 -37.83 16.06 40.67
C ILE A 56 -36.65 15.37 39.98
N PRO A 57 -35.39 15.71 40.31
CA PRO A 57 -34.21 15.03 39.78
C PRO A 57 -34.15 13.58 40.28
N ILE A 58 -33.99 12.64 39.34
CA ILE A 58 -33.92 11.20 39.62
C ILE A 58 -32.45 10.80 39.75
N GLY A 59 -32.10 10.14 40.86
CA GLY A 59 -30.71 9.71 41.10
C GLY A 59 -30.34 8.51 40.23
N LYS A 60 -29.26 8.62 39.44
CA LYS A 60 -28.78 7.51 38.58
C LYS A 60 -28.56 6.21 39.37
N GLU A 61 -27.94 6.33 40.54
CA GLU A 61 -27.69 5.24 41.50
C GLU A 61 -28.95 4.51 41.97
N ALA A 62 -30.13 5.15 41.90
CA ALA A 62 -31.37 4.55 42.35
C ALA A 62 -32.05 3.71 41.27
N ILE A 63 -31.94 4.10 39.99
CA ILE A 63 -32.62 3.40 38.89
C ILE A 63 -32.05 1.97 38.74
N GLY A 64 -30.74 1.78 38.91
CA GLY A 64 -30.09 0.46 38.86
C GLY A 64 -30.41 -0.49 40.03
N LEU A 65 -31.27 -0.11 40.99
CA LEU A 65 -31.63 -0.94 42.14
C LEU A 65 -32.69 -2.01 41.83
N LEU A 66 -33.36 -1.92 40.67
CA LEU A 66 -34.34 -2.89 40.19
C LEU A 66 -34.02 -3.23 38.72
N PRO A 67 -34.01 -4.50 38.28
CA PRO A 67 -33.84 -4.83 36.86
C PRO A 67 -34.97 -4.22 36.00
N GLU A 68 -34.68 -3.86 34.75
CA GLU A 68 -35.71 -3.27 33.85
C GLU A 68 -36.90 -4.23 33.64
N GLU A 69 -36.66 -5.54 33.59
CA GLU A 69 -37.73 -6.55 33.49
C GLU A 69 -38.68 -6.51 34.68
N ASP A 70 -38.15 -6.48 35.92
CA ASP A 70 -38.95 -6.38 37.14
C ASP A 70 -39.64 -5.01 37.23
N ALA A 71 -38.95 -3.93 36.85
CA ALA A 71 -39.52 -2.59 36.83
C ALA A 71 -40.73 -2.48 35.88
N ARG A 72 -40.65 -3.09 34.69
CA ARG A 72 -41.76 -3.23 33.73
C ARG A 72 -42.88 -4.11 34.28
N LYS A 73 -42.52 -5.31 34.77
CA LYS A 73 -43.44 -6.37 35.21
C LYS A 73 -44.28 -5.98 36.43
N PHE A 74 -43.65 -5.33 37.40
CA PHE A 74 -44.30 -4.90 38.64
C PHE A 74 -44.73 -3.42 38.63
N LYS A 75 -44.54 -2.71 37.51
CA LYS A 75 -44.81 -1.26 37.36
C LYS A 75 -44.24 -0.44 38.51
N LEU A 76 -42.96 -0.65 38.82
CA LEU A 76 -42.30 -0.16 40.04
C LEU A 76 -40.87 0.29 39.73
N ILE A 77 -40.52 1.55 39.98
CA ILE A 77 -39.18 2.10 39.70
C ILE A 77 -38.61 2.76 40.95
N ALA A 78 -37.33 2.54 41.22
CA ALA A 78 -36.59 3.27 42.25
C ALA A 78 -36.05 4.60 41.71
N ILE A 79 -36.33 5.71 42.41
CA ILE A 79 -35.94 7.07 41.97
C ILE A 79 -34.93 7.76 42.88
N HIS A 80 -34.82 7.33 44.14
CA HIS A 80 -33.86 7.85 45.10
C HIS A 80 -33.56 6.82 46.19
N ARG A 81 -32.32 6.82 46.70
CA ARG A 81 -31.88 5.99 47.83
C ARG A 81 -31.02 6.81 48.78
N ALA A 82 -31.30 6.69 50.08
CA ALA A 82 -30.53 7.29 51.17
C ALA A 82 -30.25 6.21 52.21
N GLY A 83 -29.08 5.57 52.11
CA GLY A 83 -28.68 4.44 52.96
C GLY A 83 -29.62 3.23 52.80
N LYS A 84 -30.45 2.98 53.83
CA LYS A 84 -31.49 1.93 53.84
C LYS A 84 -32.88 2.44 53.39
N VAL A 85 -33.09 3.76 53.26
CA VAL A 85 -34.36 4.31 52.77
C VAL A 85 -34.34 4.32 51.25
N VAL A 86 -35.35 3.75 50.61
CA VAL A 86 -35.49 3.70 49.15
C VAL A 86 -36.85 4.28 48.75
N THR A 87 -36.84 5.25 47.83
CA THR A 87 -38.05 5.87 47.29
C THR A 87 -38.43 5.18 45.99
N LEU A 88 -39.60 4.55 45.96
CA LEU A 88 -40.16 3.88 44.79
C LEU A 88 -41.37 4.64 44.25
N ILE A 89 -41.51 4.69 42.93
CA ILE A 89 -42.72 5.16 42.23
C ILE A 89 -43.46 3.98 41.61
N SER A 90 -44.80 4.02 41.60
CA SER A 90 -45.62 3.06 40.87
C SER A 90 -46.83 3.70 40.22
N SER A 91 -47.14 3.27 38.99
CA SER A 91 -48.36 3.59 38.27
C SER A 91 -49.52 2.61 38.57
N ASP A 92 -49.29 1.58 39.39
CA ASP A 92 -50.29 0.59 39.79
C ASP A 92 -50.02 0.01 41.20
N PRO A 93 -49.93 0.86 42.24
CA PRO A 93 -49.59 0.44 43.61
C PRO A 93 -50.65 -0.45 44.29
N GLN A 94 -51.81 -0.66 43.66
CA GLN A 94 -52.86 -1.54 44.17
C GLN A 94 -52.67 -3.00 43.78
N ASN A 95 -51.88 -3.27 42.74
CA ASN A 95 -51.69 -4.61 42.18
C ASN A 95 -51.03 -5.55 43.22
N GLU A 96 -51.59 -6.75 43.40
CA GLU A 96 -51.10 -7.72 44.39
C GLU A 96 -49.68 -8.20 44.06
N ALA A 97 -49.33 -8.33 42.78
CA ALA A 97 -47.98 -8.67 42.37
C ALA A 97 -46.97 -7.59 42.79
N THR A 98 -47.32 -6.31 42.60
CA THR A 98 -46.51 -5.15 42.99
C THR A 98 -46.36 -5.06 44.51
N LYS A 99 -47.43 -5.27 45.28
CA LYS A 99 -47.40 -5.31 46.75
C LYS A 99 -46.49 -6.43 47.27
N ASN A 100 -46.65 -7.65 46.76
CA ASN A 100 -45.85 -8.81 47.16
C ASN A 100 -44.36 -8.60 46.82
N PHE A 101 -44.05 -7.98 45.68
CA PHE A 101 -42.68 -7.61 45.31
C PHE A 101 -42.10 -6.52 46.21
N ILE A 102 -42.90 -5.52 46.62
CA ILE A 102 -42.49 -4.50 47.61
C ILE A 102 -42.12 -5.15 48.96
N GLU A 103 -42.92 -6.08 49.49
CA GLU A 103 -42.58 -6.77 50.75
C GLU A 103 -41.35 -7.69 50.60
N LYS A 104 -41.18 -8.36 49.46
CA LYS A 104 -39.97 -9.12 49.13
C LYS A 104 -38.72 -8.22 49.21
N LEU A 105 -38.75 -7.05 48.56
CA LEU A 105 -37.64 -6.09 48.55
C LEU A 105 -37.28 -5.55 49.95
N LYS A 106 -38.27 -5.33 50.84
CA LYS A 106 -38.00 -4.97 52.25
C LYS A 106 -37.28 -6.11 52.98
N THR A 107 -37.73 -7.35 52.77
CA THR A 107 -37.29 -8.52 53.53
C THR A 107 -35.88 -8.95 53.13
N GLU A 108 -35.60 -9.05 51.82
CA GLU A 108 -34.30 -9.51 51.31
C GLU A 108 -33.20 -8.45 51.48
N ASN A 109 -33.50 -7.18 51.21
CA ASN A 109 -32.50 -6.11 51.20
C ASN A 109 -32.48 -5.23 52.47
N GLY A 110 -33.40 -5.47 53.41
CA GLY A 110 -33.53 -4.67 54.64
C GLY A 110 -33.93 -3.21 54.38
N TRP A 111 -34.65 -2.93 53.30
CA TRP A 111 -34.99 -1.58 52.86
C TRP A 111 -36.23 -1.00 53.55
N GLN A 112 -36.16 0.29 53.89
CA GLN A 112 -37.30 1.10 54.30
C GLN A 112 -37.88 1.80 53.07
N ILE A 113 -38.90 1.18 52.47
CA ILE A 113 -39.50 1.67 51.23
C ILE A 113 -40.49 2.81 51.51
N LYS A 114 -40.29 3.95 50.82
CA LYS A 114 -41.29 5.02 50.66
C LYS A 114 -41.91 4.90 49.28
N LEU A 115 -43.20 4.60 49.21
CA LEU A 115 -43.94 4.43 47.95
C LEU A 115 -44.67 5.71 47.57
N PHE A 116 -44.54 6.12 46.31
CA PHE A 116 -45.24 7.25 45.69
C PHE A 116 -46.05 6.77 44.48
N VAL A 117 -47.14 7.46 44.17
CA VAL A 117 -47.96 7.23 42.98
C VAL A 117 -47.55 8.18 41.88
N VAL A 118 -47.51 7.70 40.63
CA VAL A 118 -47.10 8.44 39.44
C VAL A 118 -48.03 8.10 38.27
N SER A 119 -48.23 9.01 37.31
CA SER A 119 -49.02 8.69 36.11
C SER A 119 -48.34 7.66 35.21
N THR A 120 -49.09 7.14 34.24
CA THR A 120 -48.56 6.16 33.27
C THR A 120 -47.53 6.81 32.35
N SER A 121 -47.76 8.04 31.87
CA SER A 121 -46.85 8.78 31.02
C SER A 121 -45.59 9.28 31.76
N ASN A 122 -45.69 9.72 33.02
CA ASN A 122 -44.51 9.98 33.84
C ASN A 122 -43.73 8.70 34.14
N PHE A 123 -44.40 7.60 34.52
CA PHE A 123 -43.76 6.30 34.75
C PHE A 123 -42.96 5.83 33.52
N ASN A 124 -43.57 5.91 32.34
CA ASN A 124 -42.90 5.58 31.08
C ASN A 124 -41.74 6.54 30.75
N HIS A 125 -41.84 7.84 31.09
CA HIS A 125 -40.72 8.77 30.94
C HIS A 125 -39.52 8.41 31.83
N VAL A 126 -39.74 7.93 33.06
CA VAL A 126 -38.65 7.39 33.89
C VAL A 126 -38.13 6.08 33.33
N LEU A 127 -39.02 5.22 32.83
CA LEU A 127 -38.65 3.91 32.28
C LEU A 127 -37.70 4.02 31.06
N GLU A 128 -37.84 5.05 30.23
CA GLU A 128 -36.88 5.35 29.15
C GLU A 128 -35.45 5.62 29.65
N LYS A 129 -35.27 5.99 30.93
CA LYS A 129 -33.94 6.23 31.54
C LYS A 129 -33.19 4.93 31.85
N TYR A 130 -33.86 3.77 31.90
CA TYR A 130 -33.14 2.47 31.96
C TYR A 130 -32.31 2.22 30.70
N LYS A 131 -32.82 2.59 29.51
CA LYS A 131 -32.06 2.51 28.26
C LYS A 131 -30.78 3.37 28.27
N GLN A 132 -30.76 4.44 29.07
CA GLN A 132 -29.56 5.26 29.26
C GLN A 132 -28.52 4.60 30.18
N ILE A 133 -28.93 3.67 31.06
CA ILE A 133 -28.00 2.91 31.91
C ILE A 133 -27.33 1.80 31.12
N VAL A 134 -28.08 1.10 30.23
CA VAL A 134 -27.48 0.19 29.24
C VAL A 134 -26.44 0.93 28.38
N PHE A 135 -26.66 2.22 28.10
CA PHE A 135 -25.68 3.06 27.42
C PHE A 135 -24.44 3.40 28.27
N VAL A 136 -24.55 3.44 29.60
CA VAL A 136 -23.40 3.60 30.52
C VAL A 136 -22.62 2.28 30.65
N ASP A 137 -23.29 1.13 30.77
CA ASP A 137 -22.62 -0.18 30.75
C ASP A 137 -21.84 -0.41 29.44
N ILE A 138 -22.40 0.08 28.31
CA ILE A 138 -21.71 0.09 27.01
C ILE A 138 -20.49 1.04 27.02
N LEU A 139 -20.59 2.22 27.64
CA LEU A 139 -19.49 3.19 27.73
C LEU A 139 -18.33 2.68 28.62
N ASP A 140 -18.62 2.09 29.78
CA ASP A 140 -17.60 1.49 30.64
C ASP A 140 -16.90 0.34 29.90
N GLN A 141 -17.64 -0.52 29.19
CA GLN A 141 -17.06 -1.55 28.31
C GLN A 141 -16.26 -0.97 27.13
N MET A 142 -16.62 0.21 26.61
CA MET A 142 -15.89 0.88 25.52
C MET A 142 -14.55 1.47 26.00
N SER A 143 -14.40 1.74 27.30
CA SER A 143 -13.10 2.10 27.87
C SER A 143 -12.20 0.85 27.97
N LEU A 144 -11.10 0.83 27.21
CA LEU A 144 -10.01 -0.10 27.51
C LEU A 144 -9.14 0.54 28.58
N SER A 145 -9.20 -0.04 29.77
CA SER A 145 -8.22 0.16 30.83
C SER A 145 -7.28 -1.04 30.83
N LEU A 146 -5.98 -0.77 30.97
CA LEU A 146 -4.94 -1.79 31.13
C LEU A 146 -4.35 -1.69 32.54
N SER A 147 -4.68 -2.69 33.36
CA SER A 147 -4.18 -2.81 34.72
C SER A 147 -2.74 -3.32 34.75
N GLY A 148 -2.00 -2.96 35.81
CA GLY A 148 -0.67 -3.52 36.07
C GLY A 148 -0.67 -5.05 36.14
N GLU A 149 -1.73 -5.66 36.67
CA GLU A 149 -1.85 -7.12 36.73
C GLU A 149 -2.00 -7.78 35.34
N GLU A 150 -2.72 -7.17 34.40
CA GLU A 150 -2.80 -7.69 33.01
C GLU A 150 -1.45 -7.58 32.30
N LEU A 151 -0.74 -6.47 32.54
CA LEU A 151 0.59 -6.20 32.00
C LEU A 151 1.66 -7.18 32.55
N GLU A 152 1.50 -7.70 33.77
CA GLU A 152 2.37 -8.73 34.35
C GLU A 152 1.97 -10.15 33.91
N LYS A 153 0.68 -10.49 33.93
CA LYS A 153 0.18 -11.81 33.47
C LYS A 153 0.58 -12.10 32.02
N PHE A 154 0.59 -11.08 31.15
CA PHE A 154 1.05 -11.24 29.77
C PHE A 154 2.54 -11.61 29.64
N GLU A 155 3.42 -11.12 30.54
CA GLU A 155 4.83 -11.50 30.54
C GLU A 155 5.08 -12.95 31.00
N GLU A 156 4.16 -13.54 31.78
CA GLU A 156 4.16 -14.97 32.07
C GLU A 156 3.62 -15.79 30.90
N GLU A 157 2.48 -15.37 30.32
CA GLU A 157 1.80 -16.12 29.27
C GLU A 157 2.53 -16.12 27.91
N MET A 158 3.28 -15.06 27.57
CA MET A 158 4.12 -15.05 26.35
C MET A 158 5.21 -16.13 26.32
N LYS A 159 5.58 -16.73 27.46
CA LYS A 159 6.60 -17.78 27.53
C LYS A 159 6.14 -19.10 26.90
N ASP A 160 4.84 -19.28 26.68
CA ASP A 160 4.27 -20.40 25.93
C ASP A 160 3.14 -19.94 24.97
N LEU A 161 3.51 -19.72 23.71
CA LEU A 161 2.59 -19.39 22.62
C LEU A 161 1.48 -20.44 22.41
N ILE A 162 1.67 -21.69 22.87
CA ILE A 162 0.72 -22.80 22.67
C ILE A 162 -0.45 -22.69 23.67
N THR A 163 -0.21 -22.31 24.93
CA THR A 163 -1.31 -22.01 25.87
C THR A 163 -2.07 -20.75 25.45
N LEU A 164 -1.38 -19.71 24.96
CA LEU A 164 -2.02 -18.48 24.47
C LEU A 164 -2.99 -18.75 23.30
N LYS A 165 -2.55 -19.51 22.26
CA LYS A 165 -3.38 -19.85 21.08
C LYS A 165 -4.62 -20.69 21.41
N ASN A 166 -4.62 -21.39 22.55
CA ASN A 166 -5.81 -22.11 23.02
C ASN A 166 -6.74 -21.23 23.85
N ARG A 167 -6.22 -20.46 24.84
CA ARG A 167 -7.04 -19.60 25.70
C ARG A 167 -7.76 -18.47 24.94
N ILE A 168 -7.18 -17.94 23.86
CA ILE A 168 -7.82 -16.90 23.02
C ILE A 168 -9.18 -17.33 22.44
N LYS A 169 -9.51 -18.64 22.38
CA LYS A 169 -10.84 -19.12 21.96
C LYS A 169 -11.93 -18.97 23.03
N GLU A 170 -11.54 -18.82 24.29
CA GLU A 170 -12.44 -18.80 25.46
C GLU A 170 -12.54 -17.40 26.09
N LEU A 171 -11.61 -16.49 25.76
CA LEU A 171 -11.58 -15.12 26.23
C LEU A 171 -12.58 -14.21 25.47
N PRO A 172 -13.31 -13.30 26.16
CA PRO A 172 -14.09 -12.26 25.51
C PRO A 172 -13.25 -11.38 24.58
N THR A 173 -13.83 -10.92 23.47
CA THR A 173 -13.17 -10.08 22.45
C THR A 173 -12.42 -8.88 23.04
N THR A 174 -12.98 -8.23 24.07
CA THR A 174 -12.35 -7.09 24.76
C THR A 174 -11.06 -7.49 25.48
N GLN A 175 -11.01 -8.67 26.10
CA GLN A 175 -9.79 -9.18 26.75
C GLN A 175 -8.73 -9.57 25.73
N VAL A 176 -9.12 -10.14 24.58
CA VAL A 176 -8.20 -10.41 23.46
C VAL A 176 -7.60 -9.10 22.93
N LEU A 177 -8.40 -8.03 22.81
CA LEU A 177 -7.93 -6.70 22.41
C LEU A 177 -7.04 -6.04 23.48
N ASN A 178 -7.37 -6.13 24.77
CA ASN A 178 -6.49 -5.71 25.87
C ASN A 178 -5.12 -6.40 25.76
N ILE A 179 -5.10 -7.73 25.59
CA ILE A 179 -3.87 -8.53 25.45
C ILE A 179 -3.04 -8.08 24.23
N MET A 180 -3.68 -7.81 23.08
CA MET A 180 -2.99 -7.28 21.88
C MET A 180 -2.35 -5.91 22.13
N LEU A 181 -3.05 -5.00 22.81
CA LEU A 181 -2.54 -3.63 23.03
C LEU A 181 -1.52 -3.57 24.18
N ALA A 182 -1.70 -4.38 25.23
CA ALA A 182 -0.73 -4.57 26.30
C ALA A 182 0.60 -5.12 25.76
N GLY A 183 0.55 -6.14 24.90
CA GLY A 183 1.73 -6.70 24.26
C GLY A 183 2.43 -5.72 23.32
N ALA A 184 1.67 -4.96 22.53
CA ALA A 184 2.21 -3.91 21.67
C ALA A 184 2.96 -2.84 22.48
N TYR A 185 2.36 -2.34 23.56
CA TYR A 185 2.96 -1.34 24.44
C TYR A 185 4.23 -1.88 25.15
N LYS A 186 4.14 -3.07 25.79
CA LYS A 186 5.28 -3.70 26.49
C LYS A 186 6.47 -3.98 25.57
N LEU A 187 6.23 -4.26 24.29
CA LEU A 187 7.27 -4.53 23.30
C LEU A 187 7.77 -3.27 22.56
N GLY A 188 7.21 -2.09 22.82
CA GLY A 188 7.61 -0.84 22.17
C GLY A 188 7.21 -0.75 20.70
N ALA A 189 6.06 -1.32 20.34
CA ALA A 189 5.53 -1.29 18.97
C ALA A 189 4.93 0.07 18.61
N SER A 190 5.24 0.60 17.43
CA SER A 190 4.60 1.81 16.88
C SER A 190 3.27 1.51 16.21
N ASP A 191 3.12 0.32 15.61
CA ASP A 191 1.94 -0.06 14.84
C ASP A 191 1.57 -1.52 15.16
N VAL A 192 0.28 -1.79 15.36
CA VAL A 192 -0.31 -3.14 15.45
C VAL A 192 -1.03 -3.45 14.16
N HIS A 193 -0.64 -4.54 13.51
CA HIS A 193 -1.21 -5.01 12.25
C HIS A 193 -2.02 -6.28 12.49
N ILE A 194 -3.27 -6.29 12.06
CA ILE A 194 -4.18 -7.44 12.11
C ILE A 194 -4.58 -7.76 10.68
N GLU A 195 -3.89 -8.73 10.08
CA GLU A 195 -3.92 -9.02 8.64
C GLU A 195 -4.54 -10.41 8.41
N PRO A 196 -5.75 -10.52 7.82
CA PRO A 196 -6.38 -11.82 7.58
C PRO A 196 -5.69 -12.58 6.44
N GLN A 197 -5.57 -13.89 6.60
CA GLN A 197 -5.17 -14.84 5.56
C GLN A 197 -6.28 -15.87 5.33
N GLU A 198 -6.11 -16.71 4.30
CA GLU A 198 -7.05 -17.76 3.89
C GLU A 198 -7.54 -18.68 5.03
N LYS A 199 -6.71 -18.91 6.05
CA LYS A 199 -6.95 -19.90 7.12
C LYS A 199 -6.80 -19.37 8.55
N GLU A 200 -6.08 -18.27 8.76
CA GLU A 200 -5.83 -17.66 10.06
C GLU A 200 -5.53 -16.15 9.95
N ILE A 201 -5.55 -15.45 11.08
CA ILE A 201 -5.24 -14.02 11.22
C ILE A 201 -3.77 -13.90 11.62
N ARG A 202 -2.99 -13.13 10.86
CA ARG A 202 -1.59 -12.78 11.20
C ARG A 202 -1.59 -11.52 12.06
N LEU A 203 -1.22 -11.64 13.33
CA LEU A 203 -0.95 -10.50 14.21
C LEU A 203 0.52 -10.12 14.11
N ARG A 204 0.81 -8.92 13.61
CA ARG A 204 2.17 -8.36 13.58
C ARG A 204 2.27 -7.09 14.42
N TYR A 205 3.44 -6.86 15.01
CA TYR A 205 3.80 -5.56 15.58
C TYR A 205 4.94 -4.95 14.75
N ARG A 206 4.90 -3.64 14.51
CA ARG A 206 6.03 -2.89 13.97
C ARG A 206 6.86 -2.39 15.16
N ILE A 207 7.91 -3.12 15.51
CA ILE A 207 8.80 -2.84 16.65
C ILE A 207 10.09 -2.22 16.11
N ASP A 208 10.46 -1.06 16.64
CA ASP A 208 11.59 -0.25 16.17
C ASP A 208 11.66 -0.08 14.63
N GLY A 209 10.49 0.03 13.99
CA GLY A 209 10.37 0.24 12.55
C GLY A 209 10.10 -1.03 11.73
N THR A 210 10.44 -2.22 12.22
CA THR A 210 10.32 -3.48 11.45
C THR A 210 9.11 -4.30 11.87
N LEU A 211 8.40 -4.90 10.90
CA LEU A 211 7.28 -5.79 11.16
C LEU A 211 7.73 -7.18 11.62
N GLN A 212 7.07 -7.70 12.66
CA GLN A 212 7.40 -8.98 13.30
C GLN A 212 6.14 -9.79 13.56
N ASP A 213 6.18 -11.10 13.31
CA ASP A 213 5.07 -12.02 13.58
C ASP A 213 4.99 -12.32 15.08
N VAL A 214 3.86 -11.93 15.70
CA VAL A 214 3.62 -12.08 17.14
C VAL A 214 2.79 -13.33 17.42
N ALA A 215 1.70 -13.50 16.66
CA ALA A 215 0.77 -14.61 16.82
C ALA A 215 0.00 -14.89 15.54
N PHE A 216 -0.41 -16.15 15.39
CA PHE A 216 -1.33 -16.58 14.34
C PHE A 216 -2.63 -17.07 14.99
N LEU A 217 -3.73 -16.36 14.76
CA LEU A 217 -4.99 -16.50 15.51
C LEU A 217 -6.10 -17.09 14.61
N PRO A 218 -7.04 -17.88 15.15
CA PRO A 218 -8.06 -18.51 14.31
C PRO A 218 -9.09 -17.50 13.77
N LEU A 219 -9.54 -17.67 12.52
CA LEU A 219 -10.46 -16.73 11.85
C LEU A 219 -11.80 -16.52 12.57
N ASN A 220 -12.22 -17.42 13.47
CA ASN A 220 -13.50 -17.29 14.17
C ASN A 220 -13.58 -16.09 15.12
N VAL A 221 -12.44 -15.55 15.59
CA VAL A 221 -12.42 -14.30 16.40
C VAL A 221 -12.26 -13.03 15.55
N PHE A 222 -12.01 -13.16 14.24
CA PHE A 222 -11.68 -12.03 13.37
C PHE A 222 -12.80 -10.99 13.28
N HIS A 223 -14.03 -11.44 12.98
CA HIS A 223 -15.16 -10.53 12.78
C HIS A 223 -15.59 -9.80 14.05
N THR A 224 -15.43 -10.40 15.23
CA THR A 224 -15.73 -9.72 16.50
C THR A 224 -14.67 -8.68 16.84
N ILE A 225 -13.39 -8.98 16.62
CA ILE A 225 -12.27 -8.04 16.81
C ILE A 225 -12.46 -6.80 15.91
N ILE A 226 -12.65 -6.99 14.60
CA ILE A 226 -12.85 -5.84 13.68
C ILE A 226 -14.11 -5.06 14.00
N SER A 227 -15.22 -5.73 14.34
CA SER A 227 -16.44 -5.03 14.74
C SER A 227 -16.24 -4.20 16.02
N ARG A 228 -15.40 -4.66 16.96
CA ARG A 228 -15.08 -3.91 18.18
C ARG A 228 -14.19 -2.70 17.89
N ILE A 229 -13.11 -2.89 17.12
CA ILE A 229 -12.20 -1.81 16.72
C ILE A 229 -12.96 -0.73 15.95
N LYS A 230 -13.81 -1.11 14.98
CA LYS A 230 -14.64 -0.16 14.23
C LYS A 230 -15.60 0.63 15.13
N LEU A 231 -16.31 -0.05 16.03
CA LEU A 231 -17.23 0.60 16.99
C LEU A 231 -16.51 1.65 17.85
N MET A 232 -15.33 1.29 18.37
CA MET A 232 -14.52 2.19 19.20
C MET A 232 -13.96 3.38 18.41
N SER A 233 -13.57 3.16 17.14
CA SER A 233 -12.98 4.17 16.26
C SER A 233 -14.01 5.07 15.55
N GLY A 234 -15.31 4.97 15.89
CA GLY A 234 -16.39 5.71 15.23
C GLY A 234 -16.73 5.28 13.80
N MET A 235 -16.20 4.13 13.33
CA MET A 235 -16.32 3.64 11.95
C MET A 235 -17.66 2.93 11.69
N LYS A 236 -18.04 2.82 10.42
CA LYS A 236 -19.28 2.17 9.98
C LYS A 236 -19.09 0.65 9.84
N LEU A 237 -19.78 -0.11 10.69
CA LEU A 237 -19.76 -1.58 10.72
C LEU A 237 -20.26 -2.27 9.43
N ASN A 238 -21.10 -1.57 8.66
CA ASN A 238 -21.75 -2.08 7.46
C ASN A 238 -20.99 -1.80 6.16
N LEU A 239 -19.88 -1.08 6.20
CA LEU A 239 -18.99 -0.83 5.06
C LEU A 239 -17.72 -1.65 5.25
N ARG A 240 -17.28 -2.39 4.22
CA ARG A 240 -16.19 -3.39 4.27
C ARG A 240 -15.35 -3.49 2.98
N ASP A 241 -15.78 -2.70 2.03
CA ASP A 241 -15.47 -2.60 0.59
C ASP A 241 -14.66 -1.34 0.30
N ILE A 242 -14.71 -0.36 1.21
CA ILE A 242 -13.97 0.90 1.18
C ILE A 242 -13.03 1.04 2.38
N ALA A 243 -11.99 1.87 2.23
CA ALA A 243 -11.13 2.26 3.33
C ALA A 243 -11.89 3.11 4.39
N GLN A 244 -11.54 2.93 5.66
CA GLN A 244 -12.06 3.72 6.79
C GLN A 244 -10.94 4.06 7.77
N ASP A 245 -10.90 5.30 8.25
CA ASP A 245 -9.95 5.78 9.26
C ASP A 245 -10.72 6.35 10.48
N GLY A 246 -10.10 6.33 11.66
CA GLY A 246 -10.71 6.78 12.93
C GLY A 246 -9.73 6.70 14.11
N THR A 247 -10.14 7.12 15.30
CA THR A 247 -9.27 7.16 16.49
C THR A 247 -9.98 6.70 17.76
N PHE A 248 -9.23 6.20 18.75
CA PHE A 248 -9.72 5.92 20.10
C PHE A 248 -8.59 6.02 21.15
N GLU A 249 -8.92 6.25 22.42
CA GLU A 249 -7.96 6.27 23.53
C GLU A 249 -7.91 4.92 24.26
N ILE A 250 -6.73 4.58 24.82
CA ILE A 250 -6.60 3.61 25.92
C ILE A 250 -6.01 4.28 27.16
N ASN A 251 -6.43 3.81 28.33
CA ASN A 251 -5.92 4.27 29.62
C ASN A 251 -4.96 3.22 30.18
N LEU A 252 -3.67 3.55 30.28
CA LEU A 252 -2.72 2.83 31.11
C LEU A 252 -2.85 3.30 32.56
N SER A 253 -2.16 2.60 33.46
CA SER A 253 -2.19 2.92 34.90
C SER A 253 -1.53 4.27 35.26
N ASP A 254 -0.71 4.82 34.36
CA ASP A 254 0.14 6.00 34.55
C ASP A 254 -0.04 7.09 33.46
N LYS A 255 -0.50 6.74 32.25
CA LYS A 255 -0.72 7.67 31.13
C LYS A 255 -1.84 7.23 30.17
N LYS A 256 -2.28 8.16 29.32
CA LYS A 256 -3.13 7.86 28.15
C LYS A 256 -2.26 7.57 26.92
N ILE A 257 -2.77 6.74 26.02
CA ILE A 257 -2.25 6.55 24.66
C ILE A 257 -3.42 6.70 23.69
N GLU A 258 -3.28 7.59 22.70
CA GLU A 258 -4.19 7.63 21.55
C GLU A 258 -3.77 6.57 20.53
N LEU A 259 -4.76 5.88 19.93
CA LEU A 259 -4.55 5.04 18.76
C LEU A 259 -5.28 5.61 17.56
N ARG A 260 -4.55 5.71 16.45
CA ARG A 260 -5.12 6.00 15.13
C ARG A 260 -5.27 4.69 14.36
N VAL A 261 -6.46 4.46 13.83
CA VAL A 261 -6.86 3.21 13.19
C VAL A 261 -7.14 3.44 11.71
N SER A 262 -6.58 2.59 10.86
CA SER A 262 -6.88 2.55 9.43
C SER A 262 -7.25 1.12 9.02
N VAL A 263 -8.41 0.98 8.38
CA VAL A 263 -8.98 -0.29 7.91
C VAL A 263 -9.13 -0.23 6.39
N ILE A 264 -8.67 -1.25 5.68
CA ILE A 264 -8.83 -1.36 4.22
C ILE A 264 -9.39 -2.74 3.80
N PRO A 265 -10.12 -2.84 2.67
CA PRO A 265 -10.52 -4.13 2.10
C PRO A 265 -9.29 -4.97 1.70
N GLY A 266 -9.45 -6.29 1.66
CA GLY A 266 -8.41 -7.24 1.28
C GLY A 266 -8.93 -8.64 0.99
N ASN A 267 -8.10 -9.46 0.33
CA ASN A 267 -8.45 -10.78 -0.22
C ASN A 267 -9.20 -11.75 0.74
N PHE A 268 -8.94 -11.65 2.04
CA PHE A 268 -9.49 -12.57 3.07
C PHE A 268 -10.31 -11.84 4.13
N GLY A 269 -10.69 -10.59 3.86
CA GLY A 269 -11.32 -9.67 4.81
C GLY A 269 -10.50 -8.40 5.00
N GLU A 270 -10.93 -7.58 5.94
CA GLU A 270 -10.40 -6.22 6.11
C GLU A 270 -9.06 -6.21 6.88
N SER A 271 -8.01 -5.63 6.30
CA SER A 271 -6.74 -5.42 7.00
C SER A 271 -6.85 -4.23 7.94
N VAL A 272 -6.44 -4.39 9.21
CA VAL A 272 -6.45 -3.32 10.21
C VAL A 272 -5.03 -2.95 10.63
N VAL A 273 -4.73 -1.66 10.67
CA VAL A 273 -3.54 -1.11 11.32
C VAL A 273 -3.98 -0.15 12.43
N MET A 274 -3.42 -0.29 13.62
CA MET A 274 -3.60 0.62 14.75
C MET A 274 -2.24 1.18 15.16
N ARG A 275 -2.01 2.49 14.95
CA ARG A 275 -0.79 3.19 15.36
C ARG A 275 -0.92 3.67 16.80
N LEU A 276 0.06 3.33 17.64
CA LEU A 276 0.14 3.79 19.04
C LEU A 276 0.91 5.10 19.10
N LEU A 277 0.32 6.13 19.71
CA LEU A 277 0.97 7.42 19.96
C LEU A 277 1.39 7.51 21.42
N ASP A 278 2.66 7.21 21.71
CA ASP A 278 3.24 7.32 23.06
C ASP A 278 3.95 8.68 23.25
N PRO A 279 3.43 9.58 24.12
CA PRO A 279 4.04 10.90 24.37
C PRO A 279 5.47 10.87 24.93
N ASP A 280 5.92 9.76 25.54
CA ASP A 280 7.29 9.67 26.05
C ASP A 280 8.34 9.53 24.94
N SER A 281 7.93 9.08 23.75
CA SER A 281 8.82 8.85 22.60
C SER A 281 9.51 10.13 22.06
N ILE A 282 8.99 11.30 22.42
CA ILE A 282 9.40 12.62 21.94
C ILE A 282 10.67 13.12 22.64
N LYS A 283 10.97 12.64 23.85
CA LYS A 283 11.95 13.22 24.79
C LYS A 283 13.43 13.06 24.38
N VAL A 284 13.70 12.78 23.11
CA VAL A 284 15.04 12.74 22.51
C VAL A 284 15.55 14.16 22.33
N SER A 285 16.67 14.50 22.96
CA SER A 285 17.33 15.80 22.76
C SER A 285 18.14 15.83 21.45
N VAL A 286 18.42 17.02 20.91
CA VAL A 286 19.14 17.18 19.62
C VAL A 286 20.50 16.47 19.62
N GLU A 287 21.17 16.42 20.77
CA GLU A 287 22.45 15.75 21.00
C GLU A 287 22.34 14.21 20.93
N ASN A 288 21.14 13.65 21.19
CA ASN A 288 20.87 12.22 21.23
C ASN A 288 20.20 11.67 19.95
N LEU A 289 19.86 12.55 18.99
CA LEU A 289 19.30 12.16 17.69
C LEU A 289 20.24 11.25 16.89
N GLY A 290 21.54 11.55 16.92
CA GLY A 290 22.58 10.87 16.14
C GLY A 290 23.30 11.74 15.10
N LEU A 291 23.07 13.06 15.08
CA LEU A 291 23.88 14.00 14.28
C LEU A 291 25.35 13.97 14.73
N GLN A 292 26.29 14.05 13.79
CA GLN A 292 27.74 14.09 14.07
C GLN A 292 28.50 15.04 13.12
N GLY A 293 29.75 15.35 13.45
CA GLY A 293 30.65 16.17 12.63
C GLY A 293 30.07 17.55 12.27
N LEU A 294 30.33 17.99 11.03
CA LEU A 294 29.86 19.27 10.48
C LEU A 294 28.32 19.38 10.49
N ALA A 295 27.59 18.27 10.32
CA ALA A 295 26.13 18.26 10.35
C ALA A 295 25.58 18.65 11.74
N TYR A 296 26.18 18.14 12.82
CA TYR A 296 25.80 18.54 14.19
C TYR A 296 26.12 20.01 14.47
N GLU A 297 27.34 20.46 14.16
CA GLU A 297 27.73 21.86 14.32
C GLU A 297 26.80 22.81 13.55
N THR A 298 26.47 22.45 12.31
CA THR A 298 25.58 23.22 11.44
C THR A 298 24.21 23.41 12.09
N ILE A 299 23.55 22.34 12.55
CA ILE A 299 22.23 22.46 13.15
C ILE A 299 22.26 23.21 14.50
N GLN A 300 23.32 23.05 15.30
CA GLN A 300 23.51 23.88 16.51
C GLN A 300 23.64 25.37 16.19
N ASN A 301 24.37 25.73 15.12
CA ASN A 301 24.51 27.12 14.68
C ASN A 301 23.21 27.67 14.09
N GLN A 302 22.52 26.93 13.21
CA GLN A 302 21.31 27.43 12.54
C GLN A 302 20.10 27.52 13.48
N MET A 303 20.05 26.75 14.57
CA MET A 303 19.09 26.98 15.65
C MET A 303 19.26 28.36 16.35
N GLN A 304 20.44 28.97 16.26
CA GLN A 304 20.71 30.30 16.81
C GLN A 304 20.65 31.41 15.75
N ALA A 305 20.27 31.10 14.50
CA ALA A 305 20.02 32.11 13.48
C ALA A 305 18.79 32.96 13.87
N PRO A 306 18.82 34.28 13.65
CA PRO A 306 17.69 35.15 13.97
C PRO A 306 16.50 34.91 13.02
N ASN A 307 16.75 34.46 11.80
CA ASN A 307 15.74 34.18 10.79
C ASN A 307 16.24 33.13 9.79
N GLY A 308 15.34 32.74 8.88
CA GLY A 308 15.62 31.82 7.79
C GLY A 308 14.90 30.49 7.99
N MET A 309 15.32 29.43 7.30
CA MET A 309 14.56 28.17 7.21
C MET A 309 15.41 26.93 7.45
N ILE A 310 14.92 26.02 8.30
CA ILE A 310 15.45 24.66 8.46
C ILE A 310 14.39 23.68 8.00
N LEU A 311 14.69 22.95 6.93
CA LEU A 311 13.81 21.93 6.36
C LEU A 311 14.28 20.54 6.80
N ASN A 312 13.36 19.68 7.20
CA ASN A 312 13.64 18.26 7.45
C ASN A 312 12.90 17.37 6.45
N THR A 313 13.60 16.41 5.86
CA THR A 313 13.08 15.56 4.79
C THR A 313 13.48 14.09 4.95
N GLY A 314 12.83 13.23 4.18
CA GLY A 314 12.82 11.78 4.33
C GLY A 314 11.39 11.21 4.21
N PRO A 315 11.23 9.88 4.22
CA PRO A 315 9.93 9.22 4.10
C PRO A 315 9.01 9.41 5.31
N THR A 316 7.81 8.83 5.26
CA THR A 316 6.99 8.58 6.46
C THR A 316 7.77 7.70 7.46
N GLY A 317 7.60 7.90 8.77
CA GLY A 317 8.25 7.07 9.80
C GLY A 317 9.75 7.32 10.02
N SER A 318 10.42 8.12 9.18
CA SER A 318 11.84 8.53 9.30
C SER A 318 12.17 9.38 10.54
N GLY A 319 11.17 9.78 11.34
CA GLY A 319 11.37 10.59 12.54
C GLY A 319 11.47 12.10 12.30
N LYS A 320 11.00 12.61 11.14
CA LYS A 320 11.00 14.06 10.82
C LYS A 320 10.43 14.90 11.96
N THR A 321 9.20 14.57 12.40
CA THR A 321 8.50 15.26 13.48
C THR A 321 9.26 15.18 14.79
N THR A 322 9.87 14.03 15.12
CA THR A 322 10.69 13.86 16.32
C THR A 322 11.86 14.85 16.32
N THR A 323 12.64 14.93 15.24
CA THR A 323 13.76 15.88 15.11
C THR A 323 13.30 17.34 15.14
N LEU A 324 12.19 17.67 14.46
CA LEU A 324 11.62 19.02 14.49
C LEU A 324 11.13 19.39 15.89
N TYR A 325 10.50 18.46 16.62
CA TYR A 325 10.10 18.62 18.01
C TYR A 325 11.32 18.70 18.95
N SER A 326 12.42 17.97 18.69
CA SER A 326 13.68 18.11 19.44
C SER A 326 14.29 19.51 19.28
N ILE A 327 14.26 20.06 18.06
CA ILE A 327 14.71 21.43 17.76
C ILE A 327 13.78 22.44 18.45
N ILE A 328 12.46 22.31 18.30
CA ILE A 328 11.46 23.16 18.96
C ILE A 328 11.65 23.16 20.48
N ASN A 329 11.82 22.00 21.11
CA ASN A 329 12.05 21.90 22.56
C ASN A 329 13.43 22.47 22.99
N LYS A 330 14.43 22.50 22.10
CA LYS A 330 15.71 23.18 22.34
C LYS A 330 15.59 24.72 22.23
N LEU A 331 14.62 25.21 21.46
CA LEU A 331 14.30 26.63 21.24
C LEU A 331 13.24 27.18 22.20
N ASN A 332 12.52 26.31 22.93
CA ASN A 332 11.43 26.65 23.83
C ASN A 332 11.94 27.35 25.11
N THR A 333 12.26 28.64 24.98
CA THR A 333 12.73 29.51 26.05
C THR A 333 11.75 30.68 26.26
N PRO A 334 11.59 31.23 27.49
CA PRO A 334 10.52 32.20 27.79
C PRO A 334 10.61 33.55 27.05
N ASP A 335 11.74 33.81 26.39
CA ASP A 335 12.01 34.97 25.53
C ASP A 335 11.59 34.78 24.06
N LYS A 336 11.21 33.56 23.65
CA LYS A 336 10.82 33.24 22.26
C LYS A 336 9.37 32.76 22.16
N LYS A 337 8.60 33.36 21.26
CA LYS A 337 7.25 32.93 20.91
C LYS A 337 7.28 31.90 19.79
N ILE A 338 6.93 30.66 20.13
CA ILE A 338 6.85 29.54 19.20
C ILE A 338 5.39 29.22 18.86
N ILE A 339 5.08 29.16 17.57
CA ILE A 339 3.72 28.85 17.06
C ILE A 339 3.82 27.78 15.96
N THR A 340 2.92 26.79 15.96
CA THR A 340 2.92 25.69 14.98
C THR A 340 1.60 25.58 14.21
N ILE A 341 1.64 24.92 13.06
CA ILE A 341 0.45 24.50 12.29
C ILE A 341 0.67 23.10 11.70
N GLU A 342 -0.22 22.14 12.02
CA GLU A 342 0.03 20.70 11.84
C GLU A 342 -1.23 19.93 11.32
N ASP A 343 -1.04 18.82 10.59
CA ASP A 343 -2.10 18.05 9.89
C ASP A 343 -1.98 16.53 10.10
N PRO A 344 -2.32 15.98 11.28
CA PRO A 344 -2.76 16.66 12.51
C PRO A 344 -1.57 17.09 13.40
N ILE A 345 -1.86 17.65 14.58
CA ILE A 345 -0.87 17.72 15.67
C ILE A 345 -0.55 16.27 16.11
N GLU A 346 0.73 15.93 16.23
CA GLU A 346 1.13 14.60 16.71
C GLU A 346 1.05 14.51 18.24
N TYR A 347 1.52 15.53 18.95
CA TYR A 347 1.48 15.61 20.42
C TYR A 347 1.44 17.05 20.93
N GLU A 348 0.87 17.29 22.11
CA GLU A 348 0.86 18.59 22.78
C GLU A 348 2.22 18.92 23.43
N LEU A 349 2.78 20.08 23.09
CA LEU A 349 4.06 20.59 23.57
C LEU A 349 3.86 21.78 24.52
N SER A 350 4.24 21.62 25.78
CA SER A 350 4.04 22.65 26.81
C SER A 350 4.81 23.93 26.50
N GLY A 351 4.13 25.08 26.60
CA GLY A 351 4.68 26.41 26.31
C GLY A 351 4.56 26.86 24.86
N ILE A 352 4.11 26.00 23.94
CA ILE A 352 4.08 26.27 22.49
C ILE A 352 2.63 26.42 22.01
N SER A 353 2.37 27.37 21.10
CA SER A 353 1.04 27.61 20.55
C SER A 353 0.80 26.77 19.29
N GLN A 354 0.32 25.54 19.45
CA GLN A 354 0.05 24.66 18.31
C GLN A 354 -1.35 24.87 17.72
N THR A 355 -1.49 24.83 16.39
CA THR A 355 -2.79 24.81 15.71
C THR A 355 -2.90 23.61 14.76
N GLN A 356 -4.13 23.12 14.56
CA GLN A 356 -4.41 21.98 13.70
C GLN A 356 -5.20 22.40 12.46
N ILE A 357 -4.91 21.77 11.33
CA ILE A 357 -5.66 21.94 10.08
C ILE A 357 -7.11 21.47 10.20
N GLU A 358 -8.06 22.33 9.82
CA GLU A 358 -9.49 22.03 9.76
C GLU A 358 -10.03 22.25 8.34
N LYS A 359 -9.82 21.25 7.46
CA LYS A 359 -10.21 21.30 6.04
C LYS A 359 -11.70 21.64 5.83
N GLU A 360 -12.59 21.10 6.66
CA GLU A 360 -14.05 21.38 6.58
C GLU A 360 -14.42 22.84 6.89
N ARG A 361 -13.60 23.54 7.69
CA ARG A 361 -13.78 24.97 8.01
C ARG A 361 -12.91 25.89 7.12
N GLY A 362 -12.14 25.31 6.20
CA GLY A 362 -11.23 26.03 5.31
C GLY A 362 -9.91 26.47 5.95
N TYR A 363 -9.60 26.06 7.18
CA TYR A 363 -8.35 26.41 7.86
C TYR A 363 -7.21 25.51 7.35
N THR A 364 -6.59 25.93 6.24
CA THR A 364 -5.47 25.25 5.57
C THR A 364 -4.10 25.76 6.04
N PHE A 365 -3.01 25.07 5.67
CA PHE A 365 -1.64 25.48 6.00
C PHE A 365 -1.37 26.94 5.60
N ALA A 366 -1.59 27.31 4.34
CA ALA A 366 -1.42 28.68 3.87
C ALA A 366 -2.30 29.73 4.61
N GLN A 367 -3.56 29.40 4.94
CA GLN A 367 -4.42 30.34 5.67
C GLN A 367 -3.98 30.52 7.13
N GLY A 368 -3.67 29.43 7.82
CA GLY A 368 -3.23 29.46 9.21
C GLY A 368 -1.82 30.04 9.35
N LEU A 369 -0.89 29.72 8.46
CA LEU A 369 0.44 30.32 8.41
C LEU A 369 0.37 31.85 8.22
N ARG A 370 -0.49 32.34 7.31
CA ARG A 370 -0.76 33.79 7.20
C ARG A 370 -1.31 34.40 8.48
N ALA A 371 -2.07 33.65 9.29
CA ALA A 371 -2.53 34.11 10.59
C ALA A 371 -1.38 34.13 11.61
N ILE A 372 -0.55 33.09 11.63
CA ILE A 372 0.61 32.93 12.52
C ILE A 372 1.63 34.06 12.34
N VAL A 373 1.97 34.44 11.10
CA VAL A 373 2.86 35.58 10.82
C VAL A 373 2.31 36.92 11.37
N ARG A 374 0.99 37.02 11.60
CA ARG A 374 0.35 38.17 12.28
C ARG A 374 0.16 37.96 13.79
N GLN A 375 0.85 37.00 14.39
CA GLN A 375 0.84 36.75 15.83
C GLN A 375 2.17 37.10 16.51
N ASP A 376 3.08 37.80 15.83
CA ASP A 376 4.39 38.19 16.39
C ASP A 376 5.24 36.99 16.89
N PRO A 377 5.46 35.93 16.06
CA PRO A 377 6.27 34.77 16.45
C PRO A 377 7.76 34.98 16.16
N ASP A 378 8.64 34.39 16.98
CA ASP A 378 10.07 34.25 16.66
C ASP A 378 10.34 32.99 15.83
N VAL A 379 9.63 31.90 16.17
CA VAL A 379 9.80 30.58 15.55
C VAL A 379 8.45 30.05 15.07
N ILE A 380 8.40 29.62 13.81
CA ILE A 380 7.21 29.05 13.17
C ILE A 380 7.51 27.61 12.77
N LEU A 381 6.68 26.65 13.22
CA LEU A 381 6.69 25.28 12.66
C LEU A 381 5.51 25.10 11.71
N VAL A 382 5.81 24.84 10.43
CA VAL A 382 4.82 24.37 9.45
C VAL A 382 4.99 22.86 9.33
N GLY A 383 4.01 22.05 9.75
CA GLY A 383 4.13 20.60 9.82
C GLY A 383 4.67 19.96 8.53
N GLU A 384 4.20 20.43 7.38
CA GLU A 384 4.77 20.13 6.07
C GLU A 384 4.43 21.18 5.02
N ILE A 385 5.28 21.31 3.99
CA ILE A 385 5.02 22.11 2.79
C ILE A 385 4.59 21.16 1.66
N ARG A 386 3.31 21.25 1.25
CA ARG A 386 2.69 20.43 0.18
C ARG A 386 2.33 21.20 -1.09
N ASP A 387 2.10 22.50 -0.98
CA ASP A 387 1.54 23.37 -2.02
C ASP A 387 2.36 24.67 -2.16
N ASP A 388 2.22 25.30 -3.32
CA ASP A 388 2.93 26.51 -3.73
C ASP A 388 2.57 27.71 -2.86
N GLU A 389 1.30 27.85 -2.48
CA GLU A 389 0.83 28.91 -1.60
C GLU A 389 1.51 28.85 -0.23
N THR A 390 1.57 27.67 0.40
CA THR A 390 2.27 27.46 1.67
C THR A 390 3.78 27.65 1.52
N ALA A 391 4.38 27.18 0.42
CA ALA A 391 5.82 27.32 0.15
C ALA A 391 6.25 28.80 0.03
N ASP A 392 5.52 29.61 -0.75
CA ASP A 392 5.80 31.05 -0.90
C ASP A 392 5.66 31.78 0.45
N ILE A 393 4.60 31.52 1.23
CA ILE A 393 4.45 32.17 2.54
C ILE A 393 5.58 31.75 3.49
N ALA A 394 5.99 30.47 3.52
CA ALA A 394 7.07 29.99 4.36
C ALA A 394 8.41 30.66 4.00
N VAL A 395 8.73 30.76 2.71
CA VAL A 395 9.95 31.41 2.21
C VAL A 395 9.95 32.91 2.51
N ASN A 396 8.84 33.61 2.27
CA ASN A 396 8.73 35.02 2.64
C ASN A 396 8.79 35.23 4.16
N SER A 397 8.27 34.30 4.97
CA SER A 397 8.39 34.37 6.44
C SER A 397 9.85 34.25 6.90
N ALA A 398 10.58 33.28 6.35
CA ALA A 398 12.01 33.08 6.60
C ALA A 398 12.84 34.32 6.23
N LEU A 399 12.50 35.01 5.14
CA LEU A 399 13.14 36.24 4.68
C LEU A 399 12.74 37.50 5.48
N THR A 400 11.65 37.47 6.25
CA THR A 400 11.09 38.65 6.96
C THR A 400 11.34 38.66 8.47
N GLY A 401 12.29 37.86 8.96
CA GLY A 401 12.75 37.90 10.35
C GLY A 401 12.34 36.72 11.22
N HIS A 402 11.69 35.69 10.67
CA HIS A 402 11.23 34.51 11.42
C HIS A 402 12.18 33.33 11.20
N LEU A 403 12.37 32.48 12.23
CA LEU A 403 12.97 31.16 12.06
C LEU A 403 11.88 30.13 11.71
N VAL A 404 11.85 29.69 10.46
CA VAL A 404 10.84 28.76 9.93
C VAL A 404 11.38 27.33 9.94
N LEU A 405 10.68 26.45 10.64
CA LEU A 405 10.92 25.01 10.63
C LEU A 405 9.82 24.36 9.78
N SER A 406 10.18 23.41 8.92
CA SER A 406 9.16 22.63 8.20
C SER A 406 9.65 21.25 7.76
N SER A 407 8.72 20.43 7.25
CA SER A 407 9.06 19.17 6.60
C SER A 407 8.62 19.09 5.14
N LEU A 408 9.36 18.31 4.36
CA LEU A 408 8.95 17.82 3.04
C LEU A 408 9.15 16.31 2.99
N HIS A 409 8.55 15.66 2.00
CA HIS A 409 8.71 14.22 1.75
C HIS A 409 9.51 14.01 0.46
N THR A 410 10.82 14.25 0.54
CA THR A 410 11.81 13.90 -0.49
C THR A 410 12.80 12.88 0.07
N ASN A 411 13.48 12.14 -0.80
CA ASN A 411 14.28 10.97 -0.41
C ASN A 411 15.64 11.28 0.22
N ASN A 412 16.15 12.49 -0.01
CA ASN A 412 17.47 12.97 0.40
C ASN A 412 17.42 14.51 0.51
N ALA A 413 18.39 15.13 1.18
CA ALA A 413 18.39 16.58 1.41
C ALA A 413 18.44 17.40 0.11
N VAL A 414 19.07 16.87 -0.93
CA VAL A 414 19.33 17.58 -2.18
C VAL A 414 18.08 17.66 -3.06
N GLY A 415 17.30 16.59 -3.14
CA GLY A 415 16.02 16.53 -3.86
C GLY A 415 14.95 17.51 -3.33
N THR A 416 15.17 18.11 -2.15
CA THR A 416 14.33 19.21 -1.66
C THR A 416 14.46 20.48 -2.52
N ILE A 417 15.61 20.71 -3.17
CA ILE A 417 15.83 21.87 -4.05
C ILE A 417 14.89 21.86 -5.28
N PRO A 418 14.92 20.84 -6.18
CA PRO A 418 13.98 20.79 -7.30
C PRO A 418 12.53 20.75 -6.82
N ARG A 419 12.25 20.10 -5.68
CA ARG A 419 10.89 20.07 -5.14
C ARG A 419 10.36 21.45 -4.75
N LEU A 420 11.19 22.36 -4.26
CA LEU A 420 10.77 23.74 -3.99
C LEU A 420 10.55 24.53 -5.30
N VAL A 421 11.32 24.25 -6.37
CA VAL A 421 11.09 24.86 -7.70
C VAL A 421 9.74 24.41 -8.28
N GLU A 422 9.40 23.13 -8.14
CA GLU A 422 8.08 22.57 -8.53
C GLU A 422 6.93 23.24 -7.77
N LEU A 423 7.13 23.56 -6.48
CA LEU A 423 6.20 24.33 -5.65
C LEU A 423 6.30 25.86 -5.88
N GLY A 424 6.78 26.29 -7.06
CA GLY A 424 6.79 27.69 -7.49
C GLY A 424 7.78 28.61 -6.77
N VAL A 425 8.58 28.09 -5.82
CA VAL A 425 9.60 28.89 -5.13
C VAL A 425 10.70 29.25 -6.12
N LYS A 426 10.95 30.56 -6.27
CA LYS A 426 11.98 31.07 -7.18
C LYS A 426 13.38 30.71 -6.65
N PRO A 427 14.29 30.16 -7.46
CA PRO A 427 15.67 29.86 -7.05
C PRO A 427 16.38 31.02 -6.35
N THR A 428 16.16 32.26 -6.81
CA THR A 428 16.72 33.50 -6.22
C THR A 428 16.23 33.81 -4.80
N LEU A 429 15.20 33.12 -4.30
CA LEU A 429 14.71 33.24 -2.93
C LEU A 429 15.19 32.08 -2.04
N MET A 430 15.72 30.98 -2.62
CA MET A 430 16.13 29.81 -1.85
C MET A 430 17.41 30.07 -1.04
N SER A 431 18.49 30.53 -1.69
CA SER A 431 19.77 30.81 -1.03
C SER A 431 19.66 31.76 0.18
N PRO A 432 18.95 32.92 0.09
CA PRO A 432 18.79 33.81 1.23
C PRO A 432 17.76 33.34 2.27
N ALA A 433 16.93 32.34 1.97
CA ALA A 433 15.88 31.86 2.89
C ALA A 433 16.21 30.55 3.60
N ILE A 434 17.05 29.67 3.05
CA ILE A 434 17.25 28.30 3.53
C ILE A 434 18.64 28.13 4.16
N ASN A 435 18.65 27.89 5.47
CA ASN A 435 19.84 27.80 6.30
C ASN A 435 20.42 26.37 6.28
N ALA A 436 19.55 25.38 6.32
CA ALA A 436 19.90 23.96 6.28
C ALA A 436 18.73 23.10 5.78
N ILE A 437 19.07 22.03 5.04
CA ILE A 437 18.13 20.95 4.70
C ILE A 437 18.69 19.66 5.27
N ILE A 438 17.93 19.03 6.17
CA ILE A 438 18.24 17.78 6.83
C ILE A 438 17.57 16.65 6.05
N GLY A 439 18.35 15.71 5.51
CA GLY A 439 17.86 14.41 5.05
C GLY A 439 17.97 13.41 6.19
N GLN A 440 16.89 12.69 6.49
CA GLN A 440 16.80 11.81 7.66
C GLN A 440 16.16 10.45 7.34
N ARG A 441 16.76 9.39 7.89
CA ARG A 441 16.13 8.06 8.08
C ARG A 441 16.45 7.52 9.49
N LEU A 442 15.81 6.43 9.90
CA LEU A 442 16.09 5.75 11.18
C LEU A 442 16.74 4.39 10.95
N VAL A 443 17.63 4.00 11.85
CA VAL A 443 18.24 2.65 11.93
C VAL A 443 18.07 2.10 13.35
N ARG A 444 17.84 0.79 13.48
CA ARG A 444 17.82 0.08 14.76
C ARG A 444 19.22 0.08 15.39
N LYS A 445 19.28 0.28 16.71
CA LYS A 445 20.51 0.20 17.52
C LYS A 445 20.76 -1.26 17.91
N LEU A 446 22.00 -1.74 17.78
CA LEU A 446 22.38 -3.08 18.23
C LEU A 446 22.27 -3.21 19.75
N CYS A 447 21.70 -4.33 20.21
CA CYS A 447 21.64 -4.67 21.63
C CYS A 447 23.03 -5.09 22.16
N ASP A 448 23.27 -4.97 23.47
CA ASP A 448 24.49 -5.41 24.16
C ASP A 448 24.92 -6.86 23.85
N CYS A 449 23.99 -7.72 23.40
CA CYS A 449 24.30 -9.09 23.03
C CYS A 449 25.01 -9.25 21.68
N LYS A 450 25.20 -8.16 20.92
CA LYS A 450 25.83 -8.12 19.59
C LYS A 450 27.12 -8.93 19.51
N GLU A 451 27.30 -9.64 18.40
CA GLU A 451 28.47 -10.47 18.16
C GLU A 451 29.43 -9.74 17.22
N SER A 452 30.72 -9.65 17.59
CA SER A 452 31.76 -9.14 16.70
C SER A 452 32.24 -10.24 15.76
N TYR A 453 32.27 -9.96 14.45
CA TYR A 453 32.80 -10.86 13.43
C TYR A 453 33.82 -10.13 12.55
N VAL A 454 34.68 -10.89 11.87
CA VAL A 454 35.57 -10.36 10.83
C VAL A 454 34.81 -10.41 9.50
N PRO A 455 34.54 -9.28 8.84
CA PRO A 455 33.85 -9.27 7.54
C PRO A 455 34.72 -9.83 6.40
N ALA A 456 34.08 -10.15 5.28
CA ALA A 456 34.77 -10.55 4.05
C ALA A 456 35.57 -9.37 3.46
N LYS A 457 36.59 -9.65 2.64
CA LYS A 457 37.45 -8.60 2.06
C LYS A 457 36.65 -7.67 1.15
N GLU A 458 35.79 -8.26 0.34
CA GLU A 458 34.92 -7.62 -0.62
C GLU A 458 33.98 -6.62 0.07
N SER A 459 33.48 -6.98 1.27
CA SER A 459 32.69 -6.08 2.11
C SER A 459 33.52 -4.94 2.71
N ILE A 460 34.76 -5.21 3.16
CA ILE A 460 35.67 -4.15 3.63
C ILE A 460 35.99 -3.18 2.48
N GLU A 461 36.26 -3.71 1.28
CA GLU A 461 36.60 -2.94 0.10
C GLU A 461 35.44 -2.04 -0.35
N SER A 462 34.19 -2.54 -0.45
CA SER A 462 33.03 -1.67 -0.77
C SER A 462 32.73 -0.63 0.33
N ILE A 463 32.84 -1.01 1.62
CA ILE A 463 32.69 -0.05 2.72
C ILE A 463 33.77 1.05 2.65
N GLN A 464 35.03 0.69 2.43
CA GLN A 464 36.12 1.66 2.24
C GLN A 464 35.90 2.51 0.97
N LYS A 465 35.35 1.94 -0.10
CA LYS A 465 34.96 2.63 -1.34
C LYS A 465 33.98 3.77 -1.04
N ILE A 466 32.89 3.48 -0.32
CA ILE A 466 31.84 4.46 0.02
C ILE A 466 32.35 5.52 1.02
N LEU A 467 33.15 5.11 2.01
CA LEU A 467 33.76 6.03 2.99
C LEU A 467 34.83 6.94 2.38
N SER A 468 35.54 6.50 1.32
CA SER A 468 36.58 7.30 0.66
C SER A 468 36.05 8.58 -0.01
N ILE A 469 34.75 8.64 -0.27
CA ILE A 469 34.04 9.79 -0.86
C ILE A 469 33.82 10.91 0.18
N ILE A 470 33.98 10.64 1.49
CA ILE A 470 33.77 11.63 2.55
C ILE A 470 34.83 12.74 2.47
N SER A 471 34.38 13.97 2.20
CA SER A 471 35.24 15.16 2.20
C SER A 471 35.80 15.44 3.60
N PRO A 472 37.11 15.76 3.75
CA PRO A 472 37.70 16.14 5.04
C PRO A 472 37.01 17.31 5.75
N LYS A 473 36.26 18.14 5.02
CA LYS A 473 35.42 19.22 5.59
C LYS A 473 34.32 18.70 6.53
N ALA A 474 33.91 17.43 6.40
CA ALA A 474 32.83 16.83 7.17
C ALA A 474 33.07 16.69 8.68
N LYS A 475 34.32 16.85 9.16
CA LYS A 475 34.70 16.75 10.58
C LYS A 475 34.30 15.42 11.26
N VAL A 476 34.25 14.33 10.50
CA VAL A 476 34.07 12.96 11.01
C VAL A 476 35.37 12.18 10.90
N GLU A 477 35.62 11.24 11.83
CA GLU A 477 36.79 10.37 11.78
C GLU A 477 36.52 9.20 10.83
N ILE A 478 37.29 9.11 9.74
CA ILE A 478 37.17 8.02 8.76
C ILE A 478 38.04 6.83 9.23
N PRO A 479 37.44 5.66 9.54
CA PRO A 479 38.18 4.50 10.04
C PRO A 479 39.07 3.90 8.94
N LYS A 480 40.39 3.93 9.15
CA LYS A 480 41.39 3.49 8.15
C LYS A 480 41.40 1.97 7.95
N ASN A 481 41.30 1.21 9.04
CA ASN A 481 41.23 -0.24 9.03
C ASN A 481 39.90 -0.70 9.65
N ILE A 482 39.18 -1.58 8.98
CA ILE A 482 37.93 -2.19 9.49
C ILE A 482 38.23 -3.65 9.79
N GLU A 483 38.72 -3.93 11.00
CA GLU A 483 39.10 -5.29 11.41
C GLU A 483 37.88 -6.16 11.74
N LYS A 484 36.80 -5.54 12.23
CA LYS A 484 35.60 -6.20 12.75
C LYS A 484 34.36 -5.36 12.49
N LEU A 485 33.23 -6.03 12.31
CA LEU A 485 31.89 -5.45 12.37
C LEU A 485 31.06 -6.20 13.42
N TYR A 486 29.85 -5.70 13.70
CA TYR A 486 28.95 -6.26 14.70
C TYR A 486 27.62 -6.67 14.07
N ARG A 487 27.09 -7.83 14.49
CA ARG A 487 25.82 -8.38 14.01
C ARG A 487 24.84 -8.66 15.15
N PRO A 488 23.51 -8.65 14.91
CA PRO A 488 22.53 -9.07 15.89
C PRO A 488 22.75 -10.53 16.29
N LYS A 489 22.67 -10.82 17.60
CA LYS A 489 22.78 -12.19 18.15
C LYS A 489 21.46 -12.72 18.71
N GLY A 490 20.60 -11.82 19.20
CA GLY A 490 19.43 -12.16 19.98
C GLY A 490 19.75 -12.44 21.46
N CYS A 491 18.91 -11.93 22.35
CA CYS A 491 18.87 -12.28 23.78
C CYS A 491 17.52 -11.84 24.39
N PRO A 492 17.18 -12.24 25.63
CA PRO A 492 15.93 -11.83 26.27
C PRO A 492 15.73 -10.31 26.41
N LYS A 493 16.80 -9.51 26.64
CA LYS A 493 16.68 -8.03 26.74
C LYS A 493 16.09 -7.35 25.49
N CYS A 494 16.19 -8.03 24.35
CA CYS A 494 15.76 -7.59 23.03
C CYS A 494 14.83 -8.63 22.36
N ASN A 495 14.14 -9.48 23.12
CA ASN A 495 13.16 -10.45 22.62
C ASN A 495 13.68 -11.36 21.47
N GLY A 496 14.97 -11.70 21.49
CA GLY A 496 15.61 -12.50 20.44
C GLY A 496 16.06 -11.72 19.19
N LEU A 497 15.68 -10.45 19.04
CA LEU A 497 15.87 -9.65 17.81
C LEU A 497 17.31 -9.17 17.55
N GLY A 498 18.12 -9.04 18.61
CA GLY A 498 19.48 -8.52 18.55
C GLY A 498 19.60 -6.99 18.46
N TYR A 499 18.49 -6.27 18.33
CA TYR A 499 18.41 -4.79 18.31
C TYR A 499 17.52 -4.25 19.45
N LYS A 500 17.70 -2.98 19.85
CA LYS A 500 16.81 -2.29 20.79
C LYS A 500 16.90 -0.77 20.68
N GLY A 501 15.79 -0.12 20.34
CA GLY A 501 15.71 1.32 20.08
C GLY A 501 16.26 1.72 18.72
N ARG A 502 16.08 2.98 18.34
CA ARG A 502 16.53 3.55 17.06
C ARG A 502 17.52 4.71 17.22
N MET A 503 18.27 5.00 16.16
CA MET A 503 19.05 6.23 15.96
C MET A 503 18.64 6.87 14.63
N GLY A 504 18.74 8.20 14.51
CA GLY A 504 18.71 8.84 13.20
C GLY A 504 20.03 8.66 12.46
N ILE A 505 19.92 8.43 11.15
CA ILE A 505 21.00 8.67 10.18
C ILE A 505 20.66 9.91 9.37
N PHE A 506 21.68 10.73 9.14
CA PHE A 506 21.52 12.12 8.73
C PHE A 506 22.49 12.51 7.63
N GLU A 507 22.00 13.39 6.78
CA GLU A 507 22.78 14.25 5.90
C GLU A 507 22.26 15.68 6.05
N VAL A 508 23.16 16.68 6.00
CA VAL A 508 22.77 18.09 6.18
C VAL A 508 23.40 18.91 5.08
N LEU A 509 22.55 19.37 4.16
CA LEU A 509 22.87 20.30 3.11
C LEU A 509 22.82 21.73 3.65
N THR A 510 23.80 22.55 3.30
CA THR A 510 23.80 24.01 3.50
C THR A 510 23.99 24.67 2.15
N ILE A 511 23.32 25.80 1.90
CA ILE A 511 23.53 26.55 0.67
C ILE A 511 24.78 27.43 0.87
N ASN A 512 25.83 27.13 0.11
CA ASN A 512 27.00 27.98 -0.05
C ASN A 512 27.02 28.56 -1.48
N GLU A 513 28.00 29.40 -1.81
CA GLU A 513 28.07 30.06 -3.12
C GLU A 513 28.03 29.09 -4.31
N ASP A 514 28.61 27.90 -4.20
CA ASP A 514 28.69 26.94 -5.31
C ASP A 514 27.39 26.17 -5.48
N ILE A 515 26.74 25.79 -4.37
CA ILE A 515 25.39 25.23 -4.35
C ILE A 515 24.37 26.27 -4.82
N GLU A 516 24.54 27.56 -4.46
CA GLU A 516 23.73 28.68 -4.96
C GLU A 516 23.87 28.83 -6.49
N LYS A 517 25.09 28.82 -7.04
CA LYS A 517 25.31 28.87 -8.51
C LYS A 517 24.57 27.74 -9.22
N LEU A 518 24.58 26.54 -8.64
CA LEU A 518 23.87 25.36 -9.16
C LEU A 518 22.34 25.49 -9.03
N ILE A 519 21.83 26.00 -7.91
CA ILE A 519 20.39 26.30 -7.70
C ILE A 519 19.90 27.32 -8.73
N LEU A 520 20.63 28.42 -8.92
CA LEU A 520 20.32 29.48 -9.89
C LEU A 520 20.42 28.98 -11.34
N GLY A 521 21.30 28.02 -11.61
CA GLY A 521 21.45 27.35 -12.90
C GLY A 521 20.42 26.24 -13.18
N LEU A 522 19.56 25.89 -12.22
CA LEU A 522 18.67 24.72 -12.26
C LEU A 522 19.42 23.41 -12.56
N ALA A 523 20.58 23.25 -11.93
CA ALA A 523 21.42 22.05 -12.01
C ALA A 523 20.69 20.80 -11.50
N GLY A 524 21.10 19.62 -11.99
CA GLY A 524 20.52 18.37 -11.55
C GLY A 524 20.78 18.11 -10.06
N GLU A 525 19.83 17.49 -9.36
CA GLU A 525 19.99 16.95 -7.99
C GLU A 525 21.32 16.19 -7.83
N THR A 526 21.70 15.53 -8.91
CA THR A 526 22.89 14.71 -9.09
C THR A 526 24.21 15.52 -9.06
N GLU A 527 24.21 16.75 -9.58
CA GLU A 527 25.34 17.69 -9.58
C GLU A 527 25.42 18.43 -8.24
N LEU A 528 24.26 18.89 -7.74
CA LEU A 528 24.08 19.46 -6.41
C LEU A 528 24.60 18.52 -5.32
N ALA A 529 24.35 17.21 -5.43
CA ALA A 529 24.86 16.19 -4.51
C ALA A 529 26.39 16.07 -4.53
N MET A 530 27.04 16.22 -5.70
CA MET A 530 28.50 16.23 -5.77
C MET A 530 29.08 17.48 -5.09
N ALA A 531 28.55 18.66 -5.39
CA ALA A 531 28.97 19.91 -4.76
C ALA A 531 28.74 19.91 -3.24
N ALA A 532 27.65 19.29 -2.76
CA ALA A 532 27.37 19.11 -1.34
C ALA A 532 28.40 18.20 -0.64
N LEU A 533 28.74 17.05 -1.26
CA LEU A 533 29.77 16.14 -0.75
C LEU A 533 31.15 16.83 -0.70
N GLU A 534 31.56 17.51 -1.77
CA GLU A 534 32.80 18.30 -1.79
C GLU A 534 32.81 19.40 -0.72
N SER A 535 31.64 19.97 -0.41
CA SER A 535 31.44 20.99 0.63
C SER A 535 31.53 20.46 2.06
N GLY A 536 31.50 19.14 2.27
CA GLY A 536 31.57 18.52 3.60
C GLY A 536 30.28 17.88 4.09
N MET A 537 29.25 17.80 3.25
CA MET A 537 28.11 16.91 3.53
C MET A 537 28.61 15.46 3.56
N ILE A 538 28.05 14.65 4.46
CA ILE A 538 28.05 13.20 4.38
C ILE A 538 26.62 12.75 4.07
N THR A 539 26.45 11.68 3.30
CA THR A 539 25.12 11.11 3.08
C THR A 539 24.64 10.27 4.26
N MET A 540 23.34 10.00 4.32
CA MET A 540 22.76 9.07 5.31
C MET A 540 23.42 7.68 5.30
N LEU A 541 23.85 7.18 4.14
CA LEU A 541 24.59 5.91 4.02
C LEU A 541 25.99 6.02 4.64
N GLN A 542 26.74 7.08 4.35
CA GLN A 542 28.08 7.29 4.92
C GLN A 542 28.01 7.44 6.44
N ASP A 543 27.07 8.24 6.93
CA ASP A 543 26.78 8.41 8.34
C ASP A 543 26.36 7.09 9.03
N GLY A 544 25.50 6.30 8.37
CA GLY A 544 25.13 4.95 8.81
C GLY A 544 26.31 3.98 8.87
N ILE A 545 27.15 3.94 7.84
CA ILE A 545 28.34 3.08 7.79
C ILE A 545 29.30 3.43 8.94
N LEU A 546 29.55 4.72 9.21
CA LEU A 546 30.36 5.13 10.36
C LEU A 546 29.79 4.59 11.69
N LYS A 547 28.47 4.62 11.85
CA LYS A 547 27.76 4.06 13.02
C LYS A 547 27.80 2.52 13.06
N ALA A 548 27.86 1.84 11.91
CA ALA A 548 28.03 0.39 11.82
C ALA A 548 29.46 -0.05 12.18
N VAL A 549 30.49 0.67 11.73
CA VAL A 549 31.89 0.43 12.11
C VAL A 549 32.12 0.72 13.59
N ALA A 550 31.47 1.75 14.15
CA ALA A 550 31.43 2.00 15.59
C ALA A 550 30.61 0.95 16.38
N GLY A 551 29.93 0.02 15.71
CA GLY A 551 29.12 -1.03 16.32
C GLY A 551 27.87 -0.53 17.03
N VAL A 552 27.37 0.67 16.69
CA VAL A 552 26.11 1.23 17.19
C VAL A 552 24.92 0.56 16.50
N THR A 553 25.09 0.22 15.23
CA THR A 553 24.16 -0.57 14.40
C THR A 553 24.94 -1.63 13.61
N SER A 554 24.27 -2.45 12.79
CA SER A 554 24.91 -3.39 11.86
C SER A 554 25.10 -2.74 10.48
N ILE A 555 25.84 -3.39 9.57
CA ILE A 555 25.88 -2.96 8.18
C ILE A 555 24.56 -3.29 7.46
N ASP A 556 23.98 -4.46 7.75
CA ASP A 556 22.71 -4.95 7.22
C ASP A 556 21.57 -3.92 7.41
N GLU A 557 21.51 -3.29 8.59
CA GLU A 557 20.54 -2.25 8.96
C GLU A 557 20.66 -0.99 8.09
N VAL A 558 21.90 -0.61 7.78
CA VAL A 558 22.20 0.62 7.04
C VAL A 558 21.86 0.42 5.56
N GLU A 559 22.11 -0.77 5.02
CA GLU A 559 21.64 -1.17 3.69
C GLU A 559 20.11 -1.31 3.63
N GLU A 560 19.45 -1.84 4.66
CA GLU A 560 17.98 -1.88 4.78
C GLU A 560 17.40 -0.44 4.75
N ALA A 561 17.98 0.48 5.51
CA ALA A 561 17.50 1.85 5.62
C ALA A 561 17.79 2.73 4.39
N THR A 562 18.96 2.59 3.75
CA THR A 562 19.43 3.51 2.68
C THR A 562 19.58 2.87 1.29
N GLY A 563 19.28 1.57 1.17
CA GLY A 563 19.61 0.76 -0.01
C GLY A 563 21.06 0.27 0.03
N GLN A 564 21.41 -0.65 -0.86
CA GLN A 564 22.76 -1.23 -1.00
C GLN A 564 23.80 -0.25 -1.57
N GLY A 565 23.64 1.06 -1.33
CA GLY A 565 24.54 2.08 -1.80
C GLY A 565 24.54 2.34 -3.30
N GLU A 566 23.69 1.73 -4.14
CA GLU A 566 23.67 1.92 -5.62
C GLU A 566 23.32 3.35 -6.14
N PHE A 567 23.39 4.37 -5.29
CA PHE A 567 23.45 5.80 -5.65
C PHE A 567 24.74 6.49 -5.15
N LEU A 568 25.52 5.86 -4.25
CA LEU A 568 26.82 6.30 -3.74
C LEU A 568 27.97 5.41 -4.21
N GLU A 569 27.83 4.11 -3.99
CA GLU A 569 28.36 3.12 -4.91
C GLU A 569 27.84 3.38 -6.34
N GLY A 570 26.69 4.04 -6.51
CA GLY A 570 26.18 4.59 -7.78
C GLY A 570 26.44 6.09 -8.10
N ILE A 571 27.26 6.77 -7.30
CA ILE A 571 27.99 8.00 -7.69
C ILE A 571 29.38 7.57 -8.16
N TYR A 572 29.93 6.56 -7.51
CA TYR A 572 31.05 5.74 -7.96
C TYR A 572 30.70 4.89 -9.23
N GLU A 573 29.43 4.49 -9.41
CA GLU A 573 28.87 3.73 -10.56
C GLU A 573 27.47 4.23 -11.01
N LYS A 574 27.33 5.39 -11.64
CA LYS A 574 25.98 5.78 -12.11
C LYS A 574 25.43 4.82 -13.24
N LEU A 575 24.50 3.81 -12.95
CA LEU A 575 24.12 2.58 -13.79
C LEU A 575 22.85 1.50 -13.68
N MET A 576 21.68 1.49 -12.95
CA MET A 576 20.89 0.19 -12.51
C MET A 576 19.33 -0.22 -12.87
N SER A 577 18.58 -1.21 -12.22
CA SER A 577 17.56 -2.24 -12.86
C SER A 577 16.33 -3.20 -12.21
N GLN A 578 15.32 -3.91 -12.90
CA GLN A 578 13.92 -4.51 -12.46
C GLN A 578 13.38 -6.08 -12.23
N THR A 579 12.20 -6.77 -12.68
CA THR A 579 11.61 -8.20 -12.18
C THR A 579 10.40 -9.26 -12.86
N LEU A 580 9.35 -10.14 -12.31
CA LEU A 580 8.88 -11.67 -12.74
C LEU A 580 7.53 -12.81 -13.03
N GLY A 581 6.12 -13.10 -12.73
CA GLY A 581 5.30 -14.54 -13.02
C GLY A 581 3.67 -15.14 -12.79
N LYS A 582 3.07 -16.48 -12.96
CA LYS A 582 1.55 -17.21 -12.75
C LYS A 582 0.87 -18.76 -13.17
N LYS A 583 -0.50 -19.30 -13.04
CA LYS A 583 -1.19 -20.82 -12.95
C LYS A 583 -2.86 -21.32 -13.02
N ILE A 584 -3.52 -22.66 -13.10
CA ILE A 584 -5.08 -23.28 -13.18
C ILE A 584 -5.64 -24.92 -13.11
N LEU A 585 -6.87 -25.62 -13.54
CA LEU A 585 -7.58 -27.13 -13.43
C LEU A 585 -8.77 -28.00 -14.38
N ILE A 586 -9.03 -29.44 -14.50
CA ILE A 586 -9.93 -30.61 -15.30
C ILE A 586 -9.95 -32.38 -15.28
N GLU A 587 -9.83 -33.42 -16.30
CA GLU A 587 -10.27 -35.02 -16.43
C GLU A 587 -9.56 -36.32 -17.35
N ASN A 588 -9.95 -37.72 -17.50
CA ASN A 588 -9.31 -39.06 -18.18
C ASN A 588 -9.83 -39.91 -19.44
N SER A 589 -10.91 -40.73 -19.50
CA SER A 589 -11.06 -41.78 -20.59
C SER A 589 -11.08 -41.23 -22.03
N GLN A 590 -11.45 -39.96 -22.16
CA GLN A 590 -11.37 -39.16 -23.38
C GLN A 590 -9.91 -38.89 -23.81
N TYR A 591 -8.97 -38.86 -22.86
CA TYR A 591 -7.53 -38.68 -23.07
C TYR A 591 -6.89 -39.85 -23.83
N LEU A 592 -7.25 -41.10 -23.50
CA LEU A 592 -6.77 -42.26 -24.27
C LEU A 592 -7.34 -42.28 -25.69
N SER A 593 -8.65 -42.01 -25.85
CA SER A 593 -9.30 -41.92 -27.17
C SER A 593 -8.63 -40.87 -28.07
N ALA A 594 -8.31 -39.70 -27.53
CA ALA A 594 -7.52 -38.68 -28.23
C ALA A 594 -6.10 -39.18 -28.56
N LYS A 595 -5.39 -39.76 -27.59
CA LYS A 595 -3.99 -40.20 -27.71
C LYS A 595 -3.77 -41.25 -28.80
N GLU A 596 -4.69 -42.19 -28.95
CA GLU A 596 -4.57 -43.27 -29.95
C GLU A 596 -4.80 -42.79 -31.40
N ASN A 597 -5.62 -41.75 -31.58
CA ASN A 597 -6.04 -41.25 -32.90
C ASN A 597 -5.30 -39.98 -33.35
N LEU A 598 -4.41 -39.45 -32.51
CA LEU A 598 -3.71 -38.17 -32.73
C LEU A 598 -2.63 -38.17 -33.83
N THR A 599 -2.27 -39.33 -34.37
CA THR A 599 -1.24 -39.47 -35.41
C THR A 599 -1.71 -39.06 -36.81
N ASP A 600 -3.02 -38.93 -37.00
CA ASP A 600 -3.64 -38.45 -38.25
C ASP A 600 -4.90 -37.65 -37.88
N PHE A 601 -4.91 -36.35 -38.17
CA PHE A 601 -6.04 -35.49 -37.84
C PHE A 601 -7.35 -35.92 -38.51
N LYS A 602 -7.32 -36.68 -39.61
CA LYS A 602 -8.55 -37.28 -40.18
C LYS A 602 -9.18 -38.31 -39.26
N LYS A 603 -8.39 -39.10 -38.55
CA LYS A 603 -8.89 -40.07 -37.56
C LYS A 603 -9.44 -39.38 -36.32
N LEU A 604 -8.78 -38.30 -35.88
CA LEU A 604 -9.30 -37.47 -34.80
C LEU A 604 -10.63 -36.80 -35.19
N GLU A 605 -10.79 -36.37 -36.45
CA GLU A 605 -12.06 -35.87 -36.99
C GLU A 605 -13.13 -36.96 -37.10
N GLU A 606 -12.80 -38.17 -37.57
CA GLU A 606 -13.72 -39.33 -37.57
C GLU A 606 -14.18 -39.71 -36.16
N VAL A 607 -13.27 -39.72 -35.17
CA VAL A 607 -13.60 -39.98 -33.76
C VAL A 607 -14.49 -38.89 -33.17
N VAL A 608 -14.20 -37.60 -33.42
CA VAL A 608 -15.04 -36.51 -32.92
C VAL A 608 -16.44 -36.55 -33.54
N ARG A 609 -16.56 -36.77 -34.85
CA ARG A 609 -17.85 -36.91 -35.57
C ARG A 609 -18.65 -38.16 -35.14
N ALA A 610 -17.99 -39.17 -34.56
CA ALA A 610 -18.63 -40.38 -34.01
C ALA A 610 -18.91 -40.28 -32.49
N SER A 611 -18.43 -39.23 -31.82
CA SER A 611 -18.53 -39.06 -30.36
C SER A 611 -19.87 -38.43 -29.93
N LYS A 612 -20.20 -38.56 -28.64
CA LYS A 612 -21.33 -37.81 -28.06
C LYS A 612 -20.96 -36.35 -27.89
N THR A 613 -21.91 -35.46 -28.12
CA THR A 613 -21.69 -34.00 -28.19
C THR A 613 -21.08 -33.39 -26.91
N ASN A 614 -21.34 -34.00 -25.75
CA ASN A 614 -20.82 -33.59 -24.43
C ASN A 614 -19.44 -34.21 -24.06
N GLU A 615 -18.84 -34.98 -24.96
CA GLU A 615 -17.49 -35.55 -24.81
C GLU A 615 -16.49 -34.86 -25.76
N ILE A 616 -16.99 -34.19 -26.81
CA ILE A 616 -16.19 -33.52 -27.85
C ILE A 616 -15.21 -32.50 -27.25
N ASN A 617 -15.64 -31.59 -26.37
CA ASN A 617 -14.73 -30.64 -25.73
C ASN A 617 -13.63 -31.32 -24.91
N LYS A 618 -13.93 -32.39 -24.15
CA LYS A 618 -12.92 -33.12 -23.37
C LYS A 618 -11.91 -33.84 -24.26
N ILE A 619 -12.34 -34.38 -25.41
CA ILE A 619 -11.46 -34.99 -26.42
C ILE A 619 -10.58 -33.92 -27.08
N ILE A 620 -11.16 -32.78 -27.48
CA ILE A 620 -10.44 -31.61 -28.03
C ILE A 620 -9.39 -31.10 -27.04
N PHE A 621 -9.76 -30.90 -25.77
CA PHE A 621 -8.85 -30.45 -24.73
C PHE A 621 -7.74 -31.46 -24.46
N SER A 622 -8.07 -32.75 -24.39
CA SER A 622 -7.07 -33.82 -24.26
C SER A 622 -6.09 -33.82 -25.43
N ALA A 623 -6.59 -33.72 -26.66
CA ALA A 623 -5.77 -33.63 -27.86
C ALA A 623 -4.89 -32.38 -27.87
N ALA A 624 -5.43 -31.23 -27.44
CA ALA A 624 -4.71 -29.98 -27.32
C ALA A 624 -3.61 -30.02 -26.24
N ILE A 625 -3.84 -30.73 -25.13
CA ILE A 625 -2.81 -30.96 -24.12
C ILE A 625 -1.72 -31.90 -24.65
N LEU A 626 -2.08 -33.01 -25.29
CA LEU A 626 -1.13 -33.94 -25.91
C LEU A 626 -0.27 -33.29 -27.02
N LEU A 627 -0.84 -32.40 -27.82
CA LEU A 627 -0.15 -31.66 -28.91
C LEU A 627 0.60 -30.39 -28.46
N ASN A 628 0.67 -30.11 -27.16
CA ASN A 628 1.27 -28.89 -26.60
C ASN A 628 0.71 -27.56 -27.20
N VAL A 629 -0.58 -27.54 -27.52
CA VAL A 629 -1.30 -26.38 -28.07
C VAL A 629 -1.30 -25.21 -27.09
N GLY A 630 -1.12 -24.00 -27.62
CA GLY A 630 -1.25 -22.73 -26.90
C GLY A 630 -2.66 -22.14 -26.97
N ASP A 631 -3.25 -22.07 -28.16
CA ASP A 631 -4.61 -21.55 -28.39
C ASP A 631 -5.47 -22.58 -29.17
N ILE A 632 -6.71 -22.80 -28.74
CA ILE A 632 -7.76 -23.48 -29.50
C ILE A 632 -8.66 -22.40 -30.10
N HIS A 633 -8.96 -22.50 -31.39
CA HIS A 633 -9.96 -21.69 -32.09
C HIS A 633 -11.14 -22.58 -32.52
N ILE A 634 -12.35 -22.06 -32.44
CA ILE A 634 -13.56 -22.66 -33.01
C ILE A 634 -14.20 -21.59 -33.88
N GLU A 635 -14.17 -21.81 -35.20
CA GLU A 635 -14.50 -20.83 -36.23
C GLU A 635 -15.65 -21.41 -37.09
N PRO A 636 -16.89 -20.91 -36.94
CA PRO A 636 -18.02 -21.34 -37.76
C PRO A 636 -17.96 -20.70 -39.15
N GLU A 637 -18.14 -21.52 -40.18
CA GLU A 637 -18.26 -21.08 -41.57
C GLU A 637 -19.69 -21.30 -42.09
N LYS A 638 -19.90 -21.09 -43.39
CA LYS A 638 -21.23 -21.08 -44.01
C LYS A 638 -21.95 -22.43 -43.94
N ASP A 639 -21.21 -23.54 -44.06
CA ASP A 639 -21.75 -24.89 -44.25
C ASP A 639 -21.17 -25.92 -43.24
N ASP A 640 -20.06 -25.58 -42.55
CA ASP A 640 -19.39 -26.40 -41.52
C ASP A 640 -18.76 -25.52 -40.41
N VAL A 641 -18.14 -26.14 -39.41
CA VAL A 641 -17.38 -25.45 -38.35
C VAL A 641 -16.01 -26.07 -38.17
N LYS A 642 -14.97 -25.23 -38.12
CA LYS A 642 -13.57 -25.67 -38.03
C LYS A 642 -13.01 -25.42 -36.64
N ILE A 643 -12.44 -26.47 -36.08
CA ILE A 643 -11.76 -26.50 -34.80
C ILE A 643 -10.26 -26.57 -35.09
N ARG A 644 -9.54 -25.55 -34.66
CA ARG A 644 -8.17 -25.25 -35.12
C ARG A 644 -7.26 -25.05 -33.92
N PHE A 645 -6.08 -25.66 -33.95
CA PHE A 645 -5.11 -25.58 -32.87
C PHE A 645 -3.91 -24.74 -33.27
N ARG A 646 -3.48 -23.86 -32.36
CA ARG A 646 -2.23 -23.14 -32.45
C ARG A 646 -1.10 -23.98 -31.84
N ILE A 647 -0.54 -24.85 -32.67
CA ILE A 647 0.62 -25.71 -32.35
C ILE A 647 1.88 -24.93 -32.75
N ASP A 648 2.83 -24.75 -31.81
CA ASP A 648 4.07 -23.96 -31.95
C ASP A 648 3.91 -22.59 -32.67
N GLY A 649 2.71 -21.98 -32.56
CA GLY A 649 2.36 -20.67 -33.14
C GLY A 649 1.51 -20.72 -34.42
N ILE A 650 1.53 -21.80 -35.20
CA ILE A 650 0.75 -21.93 -36.45
C ILE A 650 -0.65 -22.46 -36.15
N LEU A 651 -1.68 -21.78 -36.70
CA LEU A 651 -3.09 -22.14 -36.52
C LEU A 651 -3.56 -23.16 -37.58
N GLN A 652 -3.39 -24.44 -37.27
CA GLN A 652 -3.75 -25.56 -38.14
C GLN A 652 -5.19 -26.00 -37.87
N SER A 653 -5.96 -26.34 -38.91
CA SER A 653 -7.28 -26.97 -38.74
C SER A 653 -7.10 -28.44 -38.40
N VAL A 654 -7.70 -28.89 -37.30
CA VAL A 654 -7.47 -30.23 -36.72
C VAL A 654 -8.74 -31.09 -36.77
N VAL A 655 -9.92 -30.49 -36.64
CA VAL A 655 -11.21 -31.16 -36.78
C VAL A 655 -12.22 -30.24 -37.47
N THR A 656 -12.97 -30.76 -38.42
CA THR A 656 -14.15 -30.11 -39.02
C THR A 656 -15.42 -30.86 -38.59
N ILE A 657 -16.41 -30.15 -38.05
CA ILE A 657 -17.71 -30.72 -37.64
C ILE A 657 -18.86 -30.07 -38.44
N PRO A 658 -19.99 -30.76 -38.66
CA PRO A 658 -21.13 -30.18 -39.33
C PRO A 658 -21.86 -29.15 -38.44
N LEU A 659 -22.46 -28.14 -39.06
CA LEU A 659 -22.98 -26.92 -38.39
C LEU A 659 -24.10 -27.19 -37.36
N ASN A 660 -24.74 -28.36 -37.38
CA ASN A 660 -25.76 -28.78 -36.42
C ASN A 660 -25.21 -29.16 -35.03
N GLU A 661 -23.93 -29.54 -34.90
CA GLU A 661 -23.31 -29.91 -33.62
C GLU A 661 -22.77 -28.70 -32.85
N TYR A 662 -22.37 -27.66 -33.58
CA TYR A 662 -21.71 -26.46 -33.08
C TYR A 662 -22.43 -25.72 -31.93
N PRO A 663 -23.77 -25.55 -31.91
CA PRO A 663 -24.44 -24.83 -30.82
C PRO A 663 -24.24 -25.45 -29.43
N ALA A 664 -24.04 -26.77 -29.36
CA ALA A 664 -23.79 -27.47 -28.10
C ALA A 664 -22.33 -27.33 -27.65
N LEU A 665 -21.38 -27.47 -28.59
CA LEU A 665 -19.95 -27.27 -28.36
C LEU A 665 -19.65 -25.89 -27.75
N LEU A 666 -20.23 -24.84 -28.34
CA LEU A 666 -20.16 -23.45 -27.88
C LEU A 666 -20.81 -23.26 -26.50
N GLY A 667 -21.93 -23.93 -26.25
CA GLY A 667 -22.68 -23.82 -25.00
C GLY A 667 -21.88 -24.28 -23.77
N GLU A 668 -21.19 -25.40 -23.89
CA GLU A 668 -20.37 -25.97 -22.80
C GLU A 668 -19.16 -25.07 -22.46
N ILE A 669 -18.50 -24.48 -23.45
CA ILE A 669 -17.36 -23.56 -23.23
C ILE A 669 -17.80 -22.26 -22.52
N LYS A 670 -18.97 -21.73 -22.90
CA LYS A 670 -19.57 -20.59 -22.19
C LYS A 670 -19.79 -20.93 -20.71
N ILE A 671 -20.40 -22.09 -20.43
CA ILE A 671 -20.65 -22.56 -19.05
C ILE A 671 -19.35 -22.69 -18.25
N LEU A 672 -18.34 -23.37 -18.80
CA LEU A 672 -17.06 -23.61 -18.12
C LEU A 672 -16.40 -22.31 -17.65
N SER A 673 -16.46 -21.27 -18.48
CA SER A 673 -15.82 -19.96 -18.21
C SER A 673 -16.73 -18.94 -17.52
N GLY A 674 -17.86 -19.37 -16.96
CA GLY A 674 -18.78 -18.50 -16.22
C GLY A 674 -19.62 -17.56 -17.10
N VAL A 675 -19.63 -17.77 -18.41
CA VAL A 675 -20.38 -16.96 -19.39
C VAL A 675 -21.79 -17.52 -19.58
N LYS A 676 -22.79 -16.63 -19.56
CA LYS A 676 -24.19 -17.01 -19.81
C LYS A 676 -24.40 -17.39 -21.29
N THR A 677 -24.92 -18.59 -21.53
CA THR A 677 -25.18 -19.15 -22.87
C THR A 677 -26.22 -18.38 -23.68
N GLU A 678 -27.13 -17.69 -23.01
CA GLU A 678 -28.18 -16.83 -23.61
C GLU A 678 -27.62 -15.55 -24.27
N VAL A 679 -26.44 -15.08 -23.85
CA VAL A 679 -25.87 -13.79 -24.29
C VAL A 679 -25.12 -13.96 -25.61
N ARG A 680 -25.44 -13.11 -26.60
CA ARG A 680 -24.88 -13.13 -27.97
C ARG A 680 -24.53 -11.72 -28.49
N THR A 681 -23.97 -10.87 -27.63
CA THR A 681 -23.68 -9.46 -27.95
C THR A 681 -22.34 -9.01 -27.36
N GLY A 682 -21.48 -8.45 -28.20
CA GLY A 682 -20.16 -7.92 -27.80
C GLY A 682 -19.03 -8.96 -27.86
N VAL A 683 -17.87 -8.57 -27.34
CA VAL A 683 -16.74 -9.47 -27.03
C VAL A 683 -16.91 -9.91 -25.58
N ILE A 684 -16.73 -11.21 -25.31
CA ILE A 684 -16.86 -11.78 -23.97
C ILE A 684 -15.55 -12.48 -23.60
N ASP A 685 -14.83 -11.93 -22.64
CA ASP A 685 -13.56 -12.45 -22.11
C ASP A 685 -13.77 -13.09 -20.72
N SER A 686 -13.13 -14.23 -20.47
CA SER A 686 -13.33 -15.03 -19.26
C SER A 686 -12.16 -15.99 -18.99
N ARG A 687 -12.17 -16.72 -17.86
CA ARG A 687 -11.21 -17.81 -17.58
C ARG A 687 -11.93 -19.05 -17.02
N PHE A 688 -11.64 -20.22 -17.59
CA PHE A 688 -11.78 -21.54 -16.96
C PHE A 688 -10.41 -22.22 -16.99
N SER A 689 -10.31 -23.55 -17.05
CA SER A 689 -9.04 -24.26 -16.90
C SER A 689 -9.05 -25.76 -17.34
N ILE A 690 -7.89 -26.47 -17.29
CA ILE A 690 -7.68 -27.90 -17.65
C ILE A 690 -6.86 -28.66 -16.56
N SER A 691 -7.08 -29.94 -16.26
CA SER A 691 -6.39 -30.85 -15.33
C SER A 691 -6.79 -32.25 -15.72
N PHE A 692 -6.42 -33.25 -14.92
CA PHE A 692 -6.32 -34.61 -15.36
C PHE A 692 -6.62 -35.51 -14.16
N ASP A 693 -7.58 -36.41 -14.33
CA ASP A 693 -7.96 -37.44 -13.35
C ASP A 693 -6.70 -38.24 -12.94
N ASP A 694 -6.65 -38.66 -11.67
CA ASP A 694 -5.39 -39.00 -11.03
C ASP A 694 -4.69 -40.22 -11.66
N ALA A 695 -5.44 -41.08 -12.37
CA ALA A 695 -4.93 -42.20 -13.16
C ALA A 695 -4.14 -41.79 -14.42
N ILE A 696 -4.08 -40.50 -14.76
CA ILE A 696 -3.38 -40.00 -15.95
C ILE A 696 -1.98 -39.51 -15.60
N GLU A 697 -0.98 -40.17 -16.16
CA GLU A 697 0.40 -39.70 -16.11
C GLU A 697 0.65 -38.59 -17.14
N ILE A 698 0.67 -37.35 -16.66
CA ILE A 698 1.16 -36.17 -17.39
C ILE A 698 1.90 -35.21 -16.44
N ALA A 699 2.71 -34.33 -17.02
CA ALA A 699 3.57 -33.40 -16.28
C ALA A 699 2.82 -32.36 -15.42
N GLU A 700 1.57 -32.03 -15.73
CA GLU A 700 0.79 -31.09 -14.92
C GLU A 700 -0.71 -31.41 -14.91
N LYS A 701 -1.20 -31.90 -13.78
CA LYS A 701 -2.63 -32.12 -13.54
C LYS A 701 -3.35 -30.83 -13.12
N ASN A 702 -3.11 -29.64 -13.73
CA ASN A 702 -3.73 -28.34 -13.36
C ASN A 702 -3.21 -27.12 -14.20
N ILE A 703 -3.95 -26.59 -15.18
CA ILE A 703 -3.59 -25.65 -16.29
C ILE A 703 -4.66 -24.54 -16.39
N ASP A 704 -4.36 -23.24 -16.48
CA ASP A 704 -5.42 -22.19 -16.62
C ASP A 704 -5.92 -22.08 -18.07
N VAL A 705 -7.11 -21.54 -18.33
CA VAL A 705 -7.63 -21.31 -19.70
C VAL A 705 -8.40 -19.99 -19.83
N ARG A 706 -7.77 -19.00 -20.48
CA ARG A 706 -8.46 -17.76 -20.85
C ARG A 706 -9.30 -17.97 -22.12
N VAL A 707 -10.58 -17.64 -22.06
CA VAL A 707 -11.53 -17.76 -23.16
C VAL A 707 -11.92 -16.36 -23.65
N SER A 708 -12.09 -16.21 -24.96
CA SER A 708 -12.63 -15.03 -25.61
C SER A 708 -13.65 -15.47 -26.67
N ILE A 709 -14.82 -14.84 -26.69
CA ILE A 709 -15.93 -15.16 -27.60
C ILE A 709 -16.38 -13.90 -28.32
N ILE A 710 -16.49 -13.97 -29.64
CA ILE A 710 -16.75 -12.82 -30.52
C ILE A 710 -17.83 -13.20 -31.55
N LEU A 711 -18.86 -12.36 -31.70
CA LEU A 711 -19.92 -12.56 -32.69
C LEU A 711 -19.38 -12.37 -34.12
N GLY A 712 -19.33 -13.45 -34.91
CA GLY A 712 -18.88 -13.49 -36.30
C GLY A 712 -20.02 -13.73 -37.30
N GLY A 713 -19.68 -13.67 -38.61
CA GLY A 713 -20.67 -13.64 -39.69
C GLY A 713 -21.54 -14.90 -39.88
N TYR A 714 -21.10 -16.04 -39.38
CA TYR A 714 -21.85 -17.32 -39.38
C TYR A 714 -22.11 -17.89 -37.97
N GLY A 715 -21.64 -17.22 -36.92
CA GLY A 715 -21.74 -17.68 -35.53
C GLY A 715 -20.72 -17.01 -34.61
N GLU A 716 -20.76 -17.34 -33.32
CA GLU A 716 -19.85 -16.82 -32.29
C GLU A 716 -18.50 -17.58 -32.31
N THR A 717 -17.47 -16.97 -32.89
CA THR A 717 -16.09 -17.50 -32.88
C THR A 717 -15.55 -17.53 -31.46
N VAL A 718 -14.91 -18.64 -31.09
CA VAL A 718 -14.32 -18.85 -29.76
C VAL A 718 -12.80 -19.01 -29.88
N VAL A 719 -12.05 -18.39 -28.97
CA VAL A 719 -10.61 -18.61 -28.78
C VAL A 719 -10.34 -18.98 -27.31
N MET A 720 -9.63 -20.07 -27.05
CA MET A 720 -9.31 -20.58 -25.71
C MET A 720 -7.80 -20.81 -25.56
N ARG A 721 -7.13 -20.05 -24.68
CA ARG A 721 -5.69 -20.09 -24.45
C ARG A 721 -5.31 -20.95 -23.26
N LEU A 722 -4.55 -22.03 -23.48
CA LEU A 722 -4.14 -23.04 -22.50
C LEU A 722 -2.85 -22.61 -21.76
N LEU A 723 -3.00 -22.15 -20.52
CA LEU A 723 -1.98 -21.55 -19.65
C LEU A 723 -1.43 -22.57 -18.65
N ARG A 724 -0.61 -23.49 -19.15
CA ARG A 724 0.01 -24.57 -18.35
C ARG A 724 1.08 -24.00 -17.45
N GLY A 725 1.13 -24.47 -16.21
CA GLY A 725 2.39 -24.60 -15.50
C GLY A 725 3.08 -25.92 -15.85
N SER A 726 3.78 -25.93 -16.99
CA SER A 726 5.20 -26.23 -16.85
C SER A 726 5.70 -25.41 -15.66
N SER A 727 5.86 -26.05 -14.49
CA SER A 727 5.79 -25.44 -13.14
C SER A 727 6.35 -24.03 -13.17
N MET A 728 5.49 -23.00 -13.19
CA MET A 728 5.90 -21.73 -13.79
C MET A 728 6.76 -20.95 -12.81
N GLU A 729 8.05 -21.29 -12.84
CA GLU A 729 9.07 -20.84 -11.91
C GLU A 729 9.06 -19.32 -11.91
N LEU A 730 8.72 -18.79 -10.74
CA LEU A 730 8.64 -17.37 -10.44
C LEU A 730 10.06 -16.84 -10.23
N ASP A 731 10.90 -17.05 -11.25
CA ASP A 731 12.36 -16.90 -11.29
C ASP A 731 12.74 -16.11 -12.56
N LEU A 732 13.41 -14.97 -12.38
CA LEU A 732 13.66 -14.00 -13.45
C LEU A 732 14.59 -14.54 -14.51
N THR A 733 15.53 -15.37 -14.07
CA THR A 733 16.54 -15.98 -14.93
C THR A 733 15.91 -16.87 -15.99
N LYS A 734 14.64 -17.27 -15.80
CA LYS A 734 13.88 -18.18 -16.66
C LYS A 734 12.87 -17.49 -17.58
N LEU A 735 12.70 -16.16 -17.47
CA LEU A 735 11.94 -15.37 -18.45
C LEU A 735 12.69 -15.15 -19.78
N GLY A 736 13.95 -15.58 -19.87
CA GLY A 736 14.77 -15.47 -21.08
C GLY A 736 15.25 -14.04 -21.37
N ILE A 737 15.16 -13.12 -20.41
CA ILE A 737 15.76 -11.78 -20.50
C ILE A 737 17.29 -11.95 -20.61
N ARG A 738 17.92 -11.23 -21.55
CA ARG A 738 19.36 -11.31 -21.80
C ARG A 738 20.15 -10.93 -20.54
N LYS A 739 21.27 -11.61 -20.25
CA LYS A 739 22.07 -11.37 -19.03
C LYS A 739 22.36 -9.90 -18.77
N GLU A 740 22.81 -9.15 -19.78
CA GLU A 740 23.15 -7.73 -19.63
C GLU A 740 21.89 -6.89 -19.39
N ASN A 741 20.77 -7.25 -20.01
CA ASN A 741 19.45 -6.66 -19.73
C ASN A 741 18.80 -7.22 -18.46
N LEU A 742 19.36 -8.25 -17.82
CA LEU A 742 18.91 -8.89 -16.59
C LEU A 742 19.70 -8.41 -15.37
N GLU A 743 20.98 -8.15 -15.54
CA GLU A 743 21.74 -7.28 -14.65
C GLU A 743 21.18 -5.87 -14.77
N LYS A 744 20.86 -5.39 -15.98
CA LYS A 744 19.94 -4.25 -16.17
C LYS A 744 18.45 -4.58 -15.93
N ILE A 745 18.08 -5.74 -15.37
CA ILE A 745 16.76 -5.96 -14.73
C ILE A 745 16.84 -6.58 -13.30
N MET A 746 17.81 -6.22 -12.44
CA MET A 746 17.91 -6.72 -11.03
C MET A 746 18.33 -5.77 -9.88
N ASN A 747 18.91 -4.60 -10.10
CA ASN A 747 19.50 -3.72 -9.07
C ASN A 747 18.57 -2.57 -8.58
N GLU A 748 17.78 -1.94 -9.46
CA GLU A 748 16.84 -0.84 -9.17
C GLU A 748 15.74 -1.16 -8.17
N VAL A 749 15.23 -2.39 -8.23
CA VAL A 749 14.19 -2.88 -7.33
C VAL A 749 14.78 -3.20 -5.95
N LYS A 750 16.11 -3.26 -5.83
CA LYS A 750 16.80 -3.23 -4.54
C LYS A 750 16.98 -1.80 -3.99
N LYS A 751 16.77 -0.76 -4.81
CA LYS A 751 16.76 0.62 -4.30
C LYS A 751 15.50 0.80 -3.47
N PRO A 752 15.57 1.51 -2.33
CA PRO A 752 14.48 1.57 -1.37
C PRO A 752 13.27 2.35 -1.90
N ASN A 753 13.43 3.11 -2.98
CA ASN A 753 12.40 3.91 -3.61
C ASN A 753 12.65 4.10 -5.11
N GLY A 754 11.62 4.54 -5.82
CA GLY A 754 11.64 4.76 -7.27
C GLY A 754 10.35 4.33 -7.96
N VAL A 755 10.05 4.92 -9.12
CA VAL A 755 9.04 4.40 -10.04
C VAL A 755 9.72 3.55 -11.10
N ILE A 756 9.16 2.37 -11.35
CA ILE A 756 9.67 1.38 -12.29
C ILE A 756 8.51 0.91 -13.17
N LEU A 757 8.67 1.13 -14.47
CA LEU A 757 7.58 0.94 -15.43
C LEU A 757 7.94 -0.12 -16.48
N ASN A 758 7.18 -1.21 -16.46
CA ASN A 758 7.24 -2.24 -17.47
C ASN A 758 6.30 -1.86 -18.65
N THR A 759 6.82 -1.89 -19.87
CA THR A 759 6.14 -1.35 -21.05
C THR A 759 6.14 -2.34 -22.21
N GLY A 760 5.24 -2.11 -23.16
CA GLY A 760 5.01 -3.01 -24.30
C GLY A 760 3.52 -3.30 -24.54
N PRO A 761 3.19 -3.91 -25.69
CA PRO A 761 1.83 -4.26 -26.07
C PRO A 761 1.20 -5.31 -25.14
N THR A 762 -0.11 -5.51 -25.24
CA THR A 762 -0.82 -6.56 -24.49
C THR A 762 -0.28 -7.94 -24.85
N GLY A 763 -0.04 -8.80 -23.86
CA GLY A 763 0.51 -10.15 -24.08
C GLY A 763 2.04 -10.23 -24.24
N SER A 764 2.76 -9.11 -24.11
CA SER A 764 4.24 -9.04 -24.04
C SER A 764 4.86 -9.66 -22.78
N GLY A 765 4.05 -9.97 -21.76
CA GLY A 765 4.48 -10.58 -20.51
C GLY A 765 4.50 -9.66 -19.30
N LYS A 766 4.17 -8.37 -19.41
CA LYS A 766 4.32 -7.35 -18.34
C LYS A 766 3.93 -7.80 -16.93
N THR A 767 2.74 -8.36 -16.70
CA THR A 767 2.31 -8.88 -15.38
C THR A 767 3.17 -10.06 -14.93
N THR A 768 3.46 -10.98 -15.85
CA THR A 768 4.47 -12.06 -15.76
C THR A 768 5.92 -11.53 -15.72
N THR A 769 6.13 -10.22 -15.59
CA THR A 769 7.41 -9.54 -15.36
C THR A 769 7.25 -8.45 -14.27
N LEU A 770 6.08 -8.43 -13.59
CA LEU A 770 5.84 -7.69 -12.34
C LEU A 770 5.64 -8.63 -11.14
N TYR A 771 5.07 -9.82 -11.33
CA TYR A 771 4.51 -10.56 -10.19
C TYR A 771 5.53 -11.17 -9.23
N SER A 772 6.60 -11.74 -9.75
CA SER A 772 7.70 -12.17 -8.90
C SER A 772 8.77 -11.07 -8.70
N VAL A 773 8.53 -9.83 -9.16
CA VAL A 773 9.13 -8.62 -8.50
C VAL A 773 8.76 -8.70 -7.04
N LEU A 774 7.46 -8.82 -6.82
CA LEU A 774 6.90 -8.92 -5.51
C LEU A 774 7.43 -10.20 -4.84
N SER A 775 7.41 -11.36 -5.51
CA SER A 775 7.89 -12.62 -4.92
C SER A 775 9.39 -12.70 -4.57
N LEU A 776 10.29 -11.98 -5.25
CA LEU A 776 11.72 -11.93 -4.89
C LEU A 776 12.00 -10.89 -3.78
N LEU A 777 11.11 -9.92 -3.62
CA LEU A 777 11.09 -8.94 -2.53
C LEU A 777 10.27 -9.35 -1.30
N ASN A 778 9.46 -10.41 -1.42
CA ASN A 778 8.50 -10.88 -0.44
C ASN A 778 9.19 -11.54 0.76
N LYS A 779 9.84 -10.70 1.58
CA LYS A 779 10.49 -11.08 2.84
C LYS A 779 9.57 -10.73 4.02
N PRO A 780 9.64 -11.44 5.16
CA PRO A 780 8.77 -11.19 6.32
C PRO A 780 8.72 -9.74 6.81
N GLU A 781 9.85 -9.04 6.72
CA GLU A 781 10.08 -7.66 7.14
C GLU A 781 9.47 -6.60 6.20
N VAL A 782 9.21 -6.93 4.92
CA VAL A 782 8.73 -6.00 3.88
C VAL A 782 7.21 -6.07 3.74
N LYS A 783 6.49 -4.95 3.87
CA LYS A 783 5.05 -4.85 3.55
C LYS A 783 4.85 -4.41 2.10
N ILE A 784 4.61 -5.39 1.24
CA ILE A 784 4.19 -5.17 -0.15
C ILE A 784 2.67 -5.06 -0.23
N ILE A 785 2.15 -4.04 -0.93
CA ILE A 785 0.72 -3.92 -1.25
C ILE A 785 0.50 -3.66 -2.76
N THR A 786 -0.48 -4.31 -3.39
CA THR A 786 -0.84 -4.09 -4.80
C THR A 786 -2.25 -3.49 -4.97
N VAL A 787 -2.44 -2.68 -6.01
CA VAL A 787 -3.74 -2.24 -6.53
C VAL A 787 -3.87 -2.71 -7.97
N GLU A 788 -4.91 -3.47 -8.31
CA GLU A 788 -4.99 -4.17 -9.60
C GLU A 788 -6.41 -4.16 -10.22
N ASP A 789 -6.49 -4.31 -11.55
CA ASP A 789 -7.75 -4.28 -12.33
C ASP A 789 -7.82 -5.43 -13.36
N PRO A 790 -8.34 -6.60 -12.98
CA PRO A 790 -8.39 -7.14 -11.61
C PRO A 790 -7.03 -7.73 -11.21
N ILE A 791 -6.91 -8.24 -9.98
CA ILE A 791 -5.78 -9.08 -9.55
C ILE A 791 -5.66 -10.30 -10.48
N GLU A 792 -4.56 -10.43 -11.22
CA GLU A 792 -4.37 -11.57 -12.14
C GLU A 792 -4.10 -12.90 -11.42
N TYR A 793 -3.32 -12.91 -10.33
CA TYR A 793 -3.11 -14.09 -9.49
C TYR A 793 -2.79 -13.70 -8.03
N GLN A 794 -3.25 -14.51 -7.06
CA GLN A 794 -2.95 -14.27 -5.65
C GLN A 794 -1.50 -14.65 -5.28
N LEU A 795 -0.80 -13.77 -4.56
CA LEU A 795 0.56 -13.93 -4.05
C LEU A 795 0.55 -14.08 -2.52
N GLN A 796 1.12 -15.17 -2.01
CA GLN A 796 1.17 -15.45 -0.56
C GLN A 796 2.08 -14.43 0.15
N GLY A 797 1.64 -13.89 1.28
CA GLY A 797 2.40 -12.91 2.08
C GLY A 797 2.24 -11.45 1.63
N ILE A 798 1.72 -11.22 0.43
CA ILE A 798 1.52 -9.90 -0.18
C ILE A 798 0.04 -9.52 -0.04
N LEU A 799 -0.23 -8.27 0.35
CA LEU A 799 -1.60 -7.74 0.35
C LEU A 799 -1.93 -7.25 -1.06
N GLN A 800 -3.07 -7.68 -1.61
CA GLN A 800 -3.53 -7.24 -2.93
C GLN A 800 -4.97 -6.74 -2.78
N THR A 801 -5.30 -5.63 -3.43
CA THR A 801 -6.66 -5.07 -3.45
C THR A 801 -7.08 -4.76 -4.89
N PRO A 802 -8.30 -5.14 -5.32
CA PRO A 802 -8.83 -4.72 -6.61
C PRO A 802 -9.31 -3.25 -6.53
N VAL A 803 -9.35 -2.58 -7.69
CA VAL A 803 -10.11 -1.32 -7.81
C VAL A 803 -11.63 -1.56 -7.76
N ASN A 804 -12.39 -0.55 -7.34
CA ASN A 804 -13.84 -0.54 -7.37
C ASN A 804 -14.38 0.87 -7.71
N ASP A 805 -14.31 1.22 -9.00
CA ASP A 805 -14.71 2.52 -9.52
C ASP A 805 -16.16 2.92 -9.18
N LYS A 806 -17.06 1.94 -9.04
CA LYS A 806 -18.48 2.15 -8.73
C LYS A 806 -18.71 2.79 -7.36
N GLU A 807 -17.76 2.62 -6.44
CA GLU A 807 -17.78 3.14 -5.08
C GLU A 807 -16.68 4.19 -4.85
N GLY A 808 -16.00 4.63 -5.93
CA GLY A 808 -14.96 5.66 -5.91
C GLY A 808 -13.57 5.15 -5.50
N TYR A 809 -13.35 3.84 -5.44
CA TYR A 809 -12.06 3.23 -5.10
C TYR A 809 -11.23 2.95 -6.37
N THR A 810 -10.90 4.03 -7.09
CA THR A 810 -10.02 4.03 -8.28
C THR A 810 -8.56 3.79 -7.90
N PHE A 811 -7.67 3.57 -8.88
CA PHE A 811 -6.23 3.45 -8.63
C PHE A 811 -5.65 4.61 -7.79
N ALA A 812 -5.96 5.86 -8.15
CA ALA A 812 -5.46 7.04 -7.45
C ALA A 812 -6.02 7.21 -6.03
N THR A 813 -7.28 6.84 -5.75
CA THR A 813 -7.83 6.90 -4.38
C THR A 813 -7.36 5.72 -3.53
N ALA A 814 -7.22 4.53 -4.12
CA ALA A 814 -6.62 3.37 -3.49
C ALA A 814 -5.17 3.64 -3.05
N LEU A 815 -4.31 4.17 -3.93
CA LEU A 815 -2.93 4.54 -3.60
C LEU A 815 -2.84 5.52 -2.41
N ARG A 816 -3.69 6.56 -2.38
CA ARG A 816 -3.73 7.51 -1.25
C ARG A 816 -4.20 6.86 0.06
N ALA A 817 -5.00 5.79 0.01
CA ALA A 817 -5.32 4.97 1.17
C ALA A 817 -4.15 4.04 1.56
N LEU A 818 -3.44 3.45 0.58
CA LEU A 818 -2.29 2.59 0.83
C LEU A 818 -1.17 3.31 1.56
N LEU A 819 -0.90 4.59 1.26
CA LEU A 819 0.09 5.39 2.00
C LEU A 819 -0.17 5.44 3.53
N ARG A 820 -1.42 5.31 3.98
CA ARG A 820 -1.75 5.23 5.43
C ARG A 820 -1.53 3.84 6.04
N GLN A 821 -1.41 2.80 5.22
CA GLN A 821 -1.18 1.42 5.64
C GLN A 821 0.30 1.08 5.89
N ASN A 822 1.20 2.07 5.79
CA ASN A 822 2.64 1.95 5.99
C ASN A 822 3.27 0.78 5.17
N PRO A 823 3.11 0.79 3.83
CA PRO A 823 3.80 -0.12 2.93
C PRO A 823 5.26 0.29 2.75
N ASP A 824 6.09 -0.66 2.32
CA ASP A 824 7.46 -0.41 1.91
C ASP A 824 7.55 -0.46 0.37
N ILE A 825 6.70 -1.28 -0.27
CA ILE A 825 6.62 -1.45 -1.74
C ILE A 825 5.15 -1.41 -2.18
N MET A 826 4.87 -0.68 -3.25
CA MET A 826 3.56 -0.63 -3.90
C MET A 826 3.63 -1.09 -5.36
N MET A 827 2.59 -1.80 -5.81
CA MET A 827 2.40 -2.14 -7.21
C MET A 827 1.03 -1.67 -7.71
N ILE A 828 1.00 -1.12 -8.91
CA ILE A 828 -0.19 -0.66 -9.62
C ILE A 828 -0.28 -1.51 -10.89
N GLY A 829 -1.45 -2.09 -11.18
CA GLY A 829 -1.59 -2.94 -12.38
C GLY A 829 -1.24 -2.20 -13.69
N GLU A 830 -1.72 -0.97 -13.85
CA GLU A 830 -1.48 -0.13 -15.01
C GLU A 830 -1.65 1.36 -14.68
N ILE A 831 -0.80 2.24 -15.20
CA ILE A 831 -1.04 3.69 -15.20
C ILE A 831 -1.77 4.06 -16.50
N ARG A 832 -3.05 4.45 -16.38
CA ARG A 832 -3.92 4.83 -17.50
C ARG A 832 -4.16 6.33 -17.62
N ASP A 833 -4.12 7.03 -16.50
CA ASP A 833 -4.53 8.43 -16.29
C ASP A 833 -3.45 9.27 -15.60
N ASP A 834 -3.67 10.58 -15.59
CA ASP A 834 -2.81 11.61 -15.00
C ASP A 834 -2.78 11.56 -13.47
N GLU A 835 -3.94 11.41 -12.84
CA GLU A 835 -4.05 11.35 -11.38
C GLU A 835 -3.23 10.17 -10.79
N THR A 836 -3.35 8.99 -11.39
CA THR A 836 -2.59 7.79 -11.00
C THR A 836 -1.11 7.94 -11.29
N ALA A 837 -0.73 8.58 -12.41
CA ALA A 837 0.67 8.84 -12.74
C ALA A 837 1.35 9.78 -11.71
N GLN A 838 0.68 10.87 -11.35
CA GLN A 838 1.17 11.82 -10.34
C GLN A 838 1.24 11.17 -8.95
N VAL A 839 0.22 10.42 -8.53
CA VAL A 839 0.25 9.75 -7.21
C VAL A 839 1.34 8.67 -7.14
N ALA A 840 1.60 7.93 -8.22
CA ALA A 840 2.69 6.95 -8.29
C ALA A 840 4.08 7.60 -8.13
N VAL A 841 4.29 8.75 -8.77
CA VAL A 841 5.52 9.54 -8.68
C VAL A 841 5.72 10.14 -7.29
N GLN A 842 4.68 10.75 -6.72
CA GLN A 842 4.75 11.32 -5.38
C GLN A 842 4.91 10.23 -4.30
N ALA A 843 4.39 9.02 -4.52
CA ALA A 843 4.69 7.85 -3.69
C ALA A 843 6.18 7.45 -3.75
N SER A 844 6.82 7.55 -4.92
CA SER A 844 8.28 7.34 -5.07
C SER A 844 9.11 8.42 -4.36
N LEU A 845 8.76 9.70 -4.53
CA LEU A 845 9.44 10.84 -3.87
C LEU A 845 9.31 10.79 -2.33
N THR A 846 8.18 10.28 -1.83
CA THR A 846 7.95 10.03 -0.39
C THR A 846 8.60 8.75 0.14
N GLY A 847 9.40 8.05 -0.68
CA GLY A 847 10.32 6.98 -0.25
C GLY A 847 9.78 5.56 -0.31
N HIS A 848 8.82 5.29 -1.20
CA HIS A 848 8.32 3.95 -1.50
C HIS A 848 8.88 3.46 -2.85
N LEU A 849 9.02 2.15 -3.02
CA LEU A 849 9.25 1.56 -4.34
C LEU A 849 7.91 1.33 -5.04
N VAL A 850 7.73 1.87 -6.24
CA VAL A 850 6.47 1.86 -7.00
C VAL A 850 6.65 1.15 -8.33
N LEU A 851 5.89 0.09 -8.53
CA LEU A 851 5.98 -0.81 -9.67
C LEU A 851 4.70 -0.70 -10.50
N SER A 852 4.80 -0.48 -11.81
CA SER A 852 3.58 -0.47 -12.64
C SER A 852 3.84 -0.85 -14.10
N THR A 853 2.76 -0.90 -14.88
CA THR A 853 2.83 -1.02 -16.33
C THR A 853 2.28 0.20 -17.04
N ILE A 854 2.82 0.48 -18.23
CA ILE A 854 2.33 1.54 -19.11
C ILE A 854 2.42 1.10 -20.58
N HIS A 855 1.47 1.52 -21.41
CA HIS A 855 1.41 1.11 -22.81
C HIS A 855 2.23 2.04 -23.73
N THR A 856 3.47 1.63 -24.02
CA THR A 856 4.31 2.18 -25.10
C THR A 856 4.92 1.07 -25.97
N ASN A 857 5.51 1.45 -27.10
CA ASN A 857 6.11 0.53 -28.07
C ASN A 857 7.60 0.25 -27.81
N ASN A 858 8.30 1.21 -27.19
CA ASN A 858 9.70 1.18 -26.76
C ASN A 858 9.80 1.81 -25.35
N ALA A 859 10.98 1.72 -24.72
CA ALA A 859 11.20 2.19 -23.35
C ALA A 859 11.34 3.72 -23.28
N ALA A 860 12.14 4.33 -24.17
CA ALA A 860 12.32 5.79 -24.22
C ALA A 860 11.00 6.55 -24.41
N GLY A 861 10.07 6.01 -25.22
CA GLY A 861 8.76 6.61 -25.47
C GLY A 861 7.85 6.70 -24.23
N ALA A 862 8.17 5.98 -23.15
CA ALA A 862 7.42 6.06 -21.90
C ALA A 862 7.67 7.35 -21.11
N VAL A 863 8.82 8.00 -21.27
CA VAL A 863 9.06 9.38 -20.81
C VAL A 863 8.01 10.32 -21.41
N ALA A 864 7.88 10.31 -22.74
CA ALA A 864 6.90 11.13 -23.45
C ALA A 864 5.46 10.76 -23.06
N ARG A 865 5.16 9.49 -22.78
CA ARG A 865 3.84 9.07 -22.30
C ARG A 865 3.52 9.63 -20.90
N MET A 866 4.48 9.68 -19.98
CA MET A 866 4.29 10.29 -18.65
C MET A 866 4.15 11.81 -18.70
N ILE A 867 4.90 12.50 -19.58
CA ILE A 867 4.72 13.95 -19.81
C ILE A 867 3.32 14.24 -20.34
N ASN A 868 2.80 13.42 -21.26
CA ASN A 868 1.41 13.50 -21.74
C ASN A 868 0.35 13.10 -20.67
N MET A 869 0.77 12.58 -19.52
CA MET A 869 -0.06 12.33 -18.33
C MET A 869 0.16 13.41 -17.24
N GLY A 870 0.71 14.57 -17.59
CA GLY A 870 0.85 15.68 -16.65
C GLY A 870 1.84 15.44 -15.51
N VAL A 871 2.76 14.49 -15.65
CA VAL A 871 3.95 14.39 -14.79
C VAL A 871 5.03 15.32 -15.35
N SER A 872 5.66 16.11 -14.49
CA SER A 872 6.70 17.05 -14.95
C SER A 872 7.98 16.33 -15.39
N PRO A 873 8.82 16.94 -16.26
CA PRO A 873 10.12 16.37 -16.60
C PRO A 873 11.06 16.23 -15.40
N SER A 874 10.98 17.11 -14.38
CA SER A 874 11.78 17.01 -13.15
C SER A 874 11.29 15.88 -12.23
N ASP A 875 9.97 15.73 -12.06
CA ASP A 875 9.35 14.58 -11.40
C ASP A 875 9.81 13.27 -12.05
N ILE A 876 9.79 13.18 -13.40
CA ILE A 876 10.25 11.99 -14.13
C ILE A 876 11.74 11.76 -13.89
N ALA A 877 12.57 12.79 -14.04
CA ALA A 877 14.02 12.69 -13.88
C ALA A 877 14.44 12.29 -12.45
N THR A 878 13.73 12.73 -11.41
CA THR A 878 14.08 12.47 -10.01
C THR A 878 13.42 11.21 -9.44
N ALA A 879 12.18 10.91 -9.82
CA ALA A 879 11.38 9.85 -9.21
C ALA A 879 11.33 8.53 -9.99
N VAL A 880 11.56 8.54 -11.31
CA VAL A 880 11.57 7.32 -12.14
C VAL A 880 12.98 6.77 -12.20
N ASN A 881 13.14 5.49 -11.86
CA ASN A 881 14.45 4.88 -11.90
C ASN A 881 14.75 4.31 -13.31
N ALA A 882 13.80 3.56 -13.90
CA ALA A 882 13.90 3.08 -15.28
C ALA A 882 12.56 2.70 -15.93
N PHE A 883 12.61 2.58 -17.26
CA PHE A 883 11.58 1.96 -18.08
C PHE A 883 12.14 0.68 -18.73
N MET A 884 11.43 -0.44 -18.60
CA MET A 884 11.74 -1.67 -19.33
C MET A 884 10.69 -1.87 -20.40
N ALA A 885 11.08 -1.97 -21.67
CA ALA A 885 10.16 -2.41 -22.73
C ALA A 885 10.46 -3.86 -23.10
N GLN A 886 9.40 -4.64 -23.37
CA GLN A 886 9.53 -6.04 -23.72
C GLN A 886 8.56 -6.50 -24.82
N ARG A 887 9.03 -7.47 -25.62
CA ARG A 887 8.24 -8.22 -26.59
C ARG A 887 8.67 -9.70 -26.55
N LEU A 888 7.82 -10.60 -27.03
CA LEU A 888 8.10 -12.04 -27.02
C LEU A 888 8.39 -12.55 -28.44
N VAL A 889 9.57 -13.14 -28.63
CA VAL A 889 9.97 -13.87 -29.84
C VAL A 889 9.83 -15.37 -29.65
N ARG A 890 9.56 -16.08 -30.73
CA ARG A 890 9.69 -17.55 -30.83
C ARG A 890 11.16 -17.95 -30.71
N ARG A 891 11.47 -18.94 -29.87
CA ARG A 891 12.81 -19.54 -29.79
C ARG A 891 12.98 -20.56 -30.91
N LEU A 892 14.12 -20.61 -31.58
CA LEU A 892 14.45 -21.68 -32.54
C LEU A 892 14.51 -23.04 -31.84
N CYS A 893 14.08 -24.09 -32.55
CA CYS A 893 14.22 -25.48 -32.10
C CYS A 893 15.65 -26.00 -32.39
N ASP A 894 16.08 -27.04 -31.69
CA ASP A 894 17.39 -27.70 -31.85
C ASP A 894 17.66 -28.22 -33.27
N CYS A 895 16.63 -28.36 -34.11
CA CYS A 895 16.77 -28.71 -35.53
C CYS A 895 17.25 -27.56 -36.43
N LYS A 896 17.42 -26.34 -35.88
CA LYS A 896 17.87 -25.14 -36.59
C LYS A 896 19.07 -25.39 -37.51
N GLU A 897 19.00 -24.88 -38.73
CA GLU A 897 20.04 -25.06 -39.74
C GLU A 897 20.92 -23.82 -39.82
N LYS A 898 22.25 -24.02 -39.86
CA LYS A 898 23.23 -22.97 -40.10
C LYS A 898 23.21 -22.62 -41.59
N ILE A 899 23.03 -21.35 -41.91
CA ILE A 899 23.18 -20.81 -43.26
C ILE A 899 24.18 -19.66 -43.27
N ILE A 900 24.80 -19.41 -44.42
CA ILE A 900 25.51 -18.15 -44.67
C ILE A 900 24.43 -17.11 -45.03
N PRO A 901 24.32 -15.98 -44.31
CA PRO A 901 23.35 -14.95 -44.63
C PRO A 901 23.61 -14.38 -46.04
N SER A 902 22.55 -13.99 -46.74
CA SER A 902 22.65 -13.24 -47.99
C SER A 902 23.32 -11.88 -47.76
N LYS A 903 23.74 -11.22 -48.85
CA LYS A 903 24.38 -9.91 -48.78
C LYS A 903 23.51 -8.85 -48.08
N GLU A 904 22.19 -8.88 -48.31
CA GLU A 904 21.25 -7.94 -47.69
C GLU A 904 21.06 -8.23 -46.19
N GLU A 905 20.81 -9.50 -45.82
CA GLU A 905 20.67 -9.90 -44.41
C GLU A 905 21.94 -9.58 -43.62
N LYS A 906 23.12 -9.84 -44.21
CA LYS A 906 24.41 -9.51 -43.61
C LYS A 906 24.60 -7.99 -43.46
N GLU A 907 24.26 -7.20 -44.47
CA GLU A 907 24.35 -5.73 -44.40
C GLU A 907 23.38 -5.14 -43.36
N LYS A 908 22.17 -5.68 -43.21
CA LYS A 908 21.23 -5.34 -42.11
C LYS A 908 21.83 -5.67 -40.74
N ILE A 909 22.30 -6.90 -40.54
CA ILE A 909 22.87 -7.35 -39.26
C ILE A 909 24.11 -6.55 -38.90
N GLU A 910 25.06 -6.34 -39.82
CA GLU A 910 26.28 -5.58 -39.57
C GLU A 910 25.97 -4.10 -39.27
N LYS A 911 24.93 -3.51 -39.88
CA LYS A 911 24.44 -2.17 -39.55
C LYS A 911 23.88 -2.08 -38.12
N VAL A 912 23.09 -3.06 -37.66
CA VAL A 912 22.55 -3.08 -36.28
C VAL A 912 23.64 -3.37 -35.25
N LEU A 913 24.58 -4.27 -35.53
CA LEU A 913 25.73 -4.51 -34.65
C LEU A 913 26.62 -3.26 -34.53
N ALA A 914 26.75 -2.45 -35.57
CA ALA A 914 27.53 -1.23 -35.56
C ALA A 914 26.94 -0.09 -34.69
N THR A 915 25.67 -0.19 -34.25
CA THR A 915 25.08 0.77 -33.30
C THR A 915 25.16 0.31 -31.84
N ILE A 916 25.67 -0.89 -31.55
CA ILE A 916 25.87 -1.38 -30.19
C ILE A 916 27.08 -0.66 -29.56
N SER A 917 26.84 0.15 -28.52
CA SER A 917 27.92 0.81 -27.77
C SER A 917 28.83 -0.21 -27.08
N PRO A 918 30.17 -0.02 -27.08
CA PRO A 918 31.09 -0.84 -26.28
C PRO A 918 30.76 -0.89 -24.78
N LYS A 919 30.00 0.09 -24.25
CA LYS A 919 29.52 0.10 -22.86
C LYS A 919 28.43 -0.94 -22.59
N ALA A 920 27.82 -1.55 -23.61
CA ALA A 920 26.73 -2.50 -23.46
C ALA A 920 27.15 -3.87 -22.85
N GLY A 921 28.46 -4.14 -22.74
CA GLY A 921 29.00 -5.36 -22.12
C GLY A 921 29.00 -6.61 -23.01
N VAL A 922 28.29 -6.59 -24.15
CA VAL A 922 28.18 -7.74 -25.06
C VAL A 922 29.36 -7.84 -26.01
N ALA A 923 29.89 -9.05 -26.21
CA ALA A 923 30.88 -9.34 -27.25
C ALA A 923 30.21 -9.41 -28.64
N ILE A 924 30.48 -8.42 -29.51
CA ILE A 924 29.93 -8.34 -30.87
C ILE A 924 30.39 -9.56 -31.71
N PRO A 925 29.48 -10.45 -32.17
CA PRO A 925 29.86 -11.61 -32.95
C PRO A 925 30.24 -11.26 -34.40
N LYS A 926 31.07 -12.09 -35.03
CA LYS A 926 31.31 -11.99 -36.49
C LYS A 926 30.13 -12.59 -37.25
N VAL A 927 29.59 -11.83 -38.21
CA VAL A 927 28.49 -12.29 -39.08
C VAL A 927 29.02 -13.26 -40.14
N LEU A 928 29.16 -14.53 -39.73
CA LEU A 928 29.64 -15.66 -40.54
C LEU A 928 28.48 -16.58 -40.95
N GLU A 929 27.62 -16.90 -39.99
CA GLU A 929 26.47 -17.80 -40.13
C GLU A 929 25.29 -17.23 -39.34
N ILE A 930 24.07 -17.46 -39.81
CA ILE A 930 22.83 -17.27 -39.05
C ILE A 930 22.05 -18.59 -39.02
N TYR A 931 21.05 -18.68 -38.13
CA TYR A 931 20.26 -19.90 -37.93
C TYR A 931 18.84 -19.75 -38.46
N HIS A 932 18.40 -20.67 -39.32
CA HIS A 932 17.06 -20.70 -39.88
C HIS A 932 16.21 -21.88 -39.37
N PRO A 933 14.87 -21.73 -39.33
CA PRO A 933 13.95 -22.78 -38.92
C PRO A 933 13.91 -23.92 -39.95
N LYS A 934 14.54 -25.05 -39.64
CA LYS A 934 14.54 -26.25 -40.52
C LYS A 934 13.24 -27.04 -40.47
N GLY A 935 12.61 -27.09 -39.29
CA GLY A 935 11.52 -27.99 -38.98
C GLY A 935 11.98 -29.41 -38.60
N CYS A 936 11.34 -30.00 -37.58
CA CYS A 936 11.44 -31.42 -37.24
C CYS A 936 10.21 -31.84 -36.42
N GLU A 937 10.05 -33.13 -36.14
CA GLU A 937 8.94 -33.68 -35.34
C GLU A 937 8.84 -33.04 -33.95
N LYS A 938 9.98 -32.75 -33.28
CA LYS A 938 9.99 -32.13 -31.93
C LYS A 938 9.39 -30.72 -31.89
N CYS A 939 9.20 -30.08 -33.03
CA CYS A 939 8.57 -28.76 -33.20
C CYS A 939 7.56 -28.76 -34.36
N ASN A 940 6.91 -29.91 -34.61
CA ASN A 940 5.81 -30.05 -35.57
C ASN A 940 6.09 -29.49 -36.99
N GLY A 941 7.35 -29.57 -37.45
CA GLY A 941 7.80 -29.01 -38.74
C GLY A 941 8.01 -27.50 -38.77
N ILE A 942 7.71 -26.77 -37.69
CA ILE A 942 7.65 -25.29 -37.65
C ILE A 942 9.03 -24.64 -37.41
N GLY A 943 9.99 -25.39 -36.86
CA GLY A 943 11.38 -24.95 -36.66
C GLY A 943 11.62 -24.06 -35.43
N TYR A 944 10.55 -23.67 -34.73
CA TYR A 944 10.58 -22.92 -33.48
C TYR A 944 9.94 -23.73 -32.33
N LYS A 945 10.38 -23.55 -31.09
CA LYS A 945 9.80 -24.19 -29.91
C LYS A 945 9.92 -23.32 -28.66
N GLY A 946 8.78 -22.87 -28.13
CA GLY A 946 8.70 -21.95 -26.99
C GLY A 946 8.91 -20.48 -27.37
N ARG A 947 8.92 -19.61 -26.36
CA ARG A 947 9.12 -18.16 -26.50
C ARG A 947 10.16 -17.66 -25.50
N MET A 948 10.74 -16.51 -25.78
CA MET A 948 11.67 -15.79 -24.92
C MET A 948 11.46 -14.28 -25.05
N THR A 949 11.94 -13.54 -24.05
CA THR A 949 11.80 -12.09 -23.99
C THR A 949 12.92 -11.41 -24.76
N VAL A 950 12.61 -10.69 -25.83
CA VAL A 950 13.47 -9.58 -26.27
C VAL A 950 13.09 -8.35 -25.48
N SER A 951 14.09 -7.62 -25.02
CA SER A 951 13.91 -6.57 -24.03
C SER A 951 14.90 -5.44 -24.25
N GLU A 952 14.55 -4.27 -23.73
CA GLU A 952 15.44 -3.13 -23.58
C GLU A 952 15.15 -2.46 -22.25
N VAL A 953 16.19 -1.93 -21.60
CA VAL A 953 16.03 -1.24 -20.32
C VAL A 953 16.67 0.14 -20.38
N PHE A 954 15.81 1.15 -20.33
CA PHE A 954 16.15 2.55 -20.38
C PHE A 954 16.29 3.08 -18.95
N GLN A 955 17.54 3.30 -18.55
CA GLN A 955 17.91 3.72 -17.19
C GLN A 955 18.07 5.24 -17.15
N LEU A 956 17.59 5.90 -16.10
CA LEU A 956 17.74 7.35 -15.97
C LEU A 956 19.15 7.69 -15.46
N SER A 957 20.13 7.63 -16.38
CA SER A 957 21.49 8.16 -16.21
C SER A 957 21.47 9.66 -15.86
N ARG A 958 22.60 10.22 -15.39
CA ARG A 958 22.70 11.66 -15.12
C ARG A 958 22.43 12.47 -16.39
N GLU A 959 23.08 12.11 -17.49
CA GLU A 959 22.88 12.79 -18.77
C GLU A 959 21.47 12.59 -19.33
N ILE A 960 20.83 11.45 -19.06
CA ILE A 960 19.43 11.19 -19.42
C ILE A 960 18.48 12.06 -18.59
N GLN A 961 18.70 12.17 -17.28
CA GLN A 961 17.94 13.06 -16.37
C GLN A 961 18.03 14.52 -16.83
N ASP A 962 19.23 14.96 -17.22
CA ASP A 962 19.48 16.30 -17.76
C ASP A 962 18.78 16.53 -19.11
N LEU A 963 18.82 15.55 -20.02
CA LEU A 963 18.15 15.63 -21.32
C LEU A 963 16.62 15.67 -21.18
N ILE A 964 16.04 14.85 -20.30
CA ILE A 964 14.61 14.88 -19.99
C ILE A 964 14.21 16.28 -19.47
N THR A 965 15.00 16.83 -18.54
CA THR A 965 14.76 18.15 -17.95
C THR A 965 14.91 19.29 -18.98
N LYS A 966 15.78 19.12 -19.98
CA LYS A 966 15.95 20.03 -21.14
C LYS A 966 14.89 19.85 -22.23
N GLY A 967 13.96 18.89 -22.07
CA GLY A 967 12.87 18.64 -23.03
C GLY A 967 13.30 17.90 -24.29
N ALA A 968 14.37 17.09 -24.22
CA ALA A 968 14.88 16.30 -25.35
C ALA A 968 13.81 15.34 -25.90
N ILE A 969 13.83 15.12 -27.22
CA ILE A 969 12.88 14.22 -27.88
C ILE A 969 13.26 12.75 -27.70
N THR A 970 12.29 11.85 -27.86
CA THR A 970 12.46 10.40 -27.67
C THR A 970 13.67 9.82 -28.40
N ALA A 971 13.98 10.32 -29.61
CA ALA A 971 15.14 9.87 -30.38
C ALA A 971 16.48 10.26 -29.74
N GLU A 972 16.62 11.50 -29.25
CA GLU A 972 17.84 11.98 -28.57
C GLU A 972 18.07 11.21 -27.26
N LEU A 973 16.98 10.90 -26.54
CA LEU A 973 17.00 10.07 -25.34
C LEU A 973 17.43 8.63 -25.66
N GLU A 974 16.88 8.01 -26.71
CA GLU A 974 17.22 6.65 -27.11
C GLU A 974 18.67 6.56 -27.63
N GLU A 975 19.12 7.50 -28.46
CA GLU A 975 20.50 7.59 -28.93
C GLU A 975 21.49 7.73 -27.76
N LYS A 976 21.21 8.61 -26.79
CA LYS A 976 22.08 8.77 -25.61
C LYS A 976 22.05 7.54 -24.70
N ALA A 977 20.91 6.89 -24.53
CA ALA A 977 20.83 5.66 -23.75
C ALA A 977 21.64 4.51 -24.41
N VAL A 978 21.58 4.39 -25.74
CA VAL A 978 22.40 3.43 -26.49
C VAL A 978 23.89 3.78 -26.39
N GLU A 979 24.29 5.05 -26.49
CA GLU A 979 25.68 5.49 -26.25
C GLU A 979 26.20 5.07 -24.86
N LEU A 980 25.32 5.11 -23.85
CA LEU A 980 25.56 4.68 -22.48
C LEU A 980 25.55 3.15 -22.28
N GLY A 981 25.16 2.36 -23.28
CA GLY A 981 25.18 0.90 -23.25
C GLY A 981 23.82 0.23 -23.09
N MET A 982 22.70 0.95 -23.26
CA MET A 982 21.39 0.32 -23.50
C MET A 982 21.47 -0.56 -24.75
N LEU A 983 20.87 -1.75 -24.69
CA LEU A 983 20.56 -2.55 -25.86
C LEU A 983 19.09 -2.29 -26.21
N THR A 984 18.81 -1.85 -27.42
CA THR A 984 17.42 -1.81 -27.93
C THR A 984 16.88 -3.22 -28.16
N MET A 985 15.56 -3.40 -28.24
CA MET A 985 14.96 -4.70 -28.55
C MET A 985 15.45 -5.25 -29.90
N THR A 986 15.73 -4.37 -30.87
CA THR A 986 16.29 -4.74 -32.19
C THR A 986 17.72 -5.29 -32.03
N GLN A 987 18.53 -4.68 -31.16
CA GLN A 987 19.90 -5.16 -30.86
C GLN A 987 19.90 -6.47 -30.06
N ASP A 988 19.07 -6.61 -29.01
CA ASP A 988 18.90 -7.88 -28.27
C ASP A 988 18.42 -9.00 -29.21
N GLY A 989 17.46 -8.69 -30.09
CA GLY A 989 16.99 -9.60 -31.14
C GLY A 989 18.10 -10.05 -32.08
N ILE A 990 18.86 -9.12 -32.68
CA ILE A 990 19.95 -9.46 -33.62
C ILE A 990 21.06 -10.30 -32.95
N LEU A 991 21.43 -10.01 -31.70
CA LEU A 991 22.37 -10.83 -30.95
C LEU A 991 21.85 -12.27 -30.80
N ARG A 992 20.56 -12.45 -30.52
CA ARG A 992 19.90 -13.77 -30.44
C ARG A 992 19.83 -14.52 -31.76
N VAL A 993 19.82 -13.83 -32.90
CA VAL A 993 19.94 -14.48 -34.22
C VAL A 993 21.32 -15.12 -34.41
N LEU A 994 22.37 -14.44 -33.95
CA LEU A 994 23.77 -14.89 -34.05
C LEU A 994 24.10 -15.99 -33.03
N GLU A 995 23.50 -15.93 -31.84
CA GLU A 995 23.50 -17.02 -30.84
C GLU A 995 22.63 -18.22 -31.30
N GLY A 996 21.79 -18.02 -32.31
CA GLY A 996 20.85 -19.02 -32.81
C GLY A 996 19.71 -19.32 -31.85
N GLU A 997 19.39 -18.39 -30.95
CA GLU A 997 18.23 -18.43 -30.06
C GLU A 997 16.93 -18.13 -30.81
N THR A 998 16.96 -17.26 -31.82
CA THR A 998 15.81 -16.91 -32.68
C THR A 998 16.27 -16.68 -34.14
N SER A 999 15.37 -16.29 -35.04
CA SER A 999 15.65 -16.01 -36.46
C SER A 999 15.51 -14.52 -36.79
N LEU A 1000 16.08 -14.09 -37.92
CA LEU A 1000 15.96 -12.70 -38.39
C LEU A 1000 14.49 -12.33 -38.70
N GLU A 1001 13.77 -13.23 -39.39
CA GLU A 1001 12.33 -13.12 -39.67
C GLU A 1001 11.51 -12.83 -38.39
N GLU A 1002 11.81 -13.54 -37.30
CA GLU A 1002 11.08 -13.42 -36.04
C GLU A 1002 11.40 -12.10 -35.30
N VAL A 1003 12.60 -11.55 -35.49
CA VAL A 1003 12.99 -10.23 -34.98
C VAL A 1003 12.33 -9.12 -35.81
N GLU A 1004 12.41 -9.17 -37.15
CA GLU A 1004 11.68 -8.25 -38.05
C GLU A 1004 10.16 -8.26 -37.79
N ARG A 1005 9.59 -9.39 -37.30
CA ARG A 1005 8.18 -9.50 -36.89
C ARG A 1005 7.85 -8.82 -35.54
N VAL A 1006 8.83 -8.44 -34.73
CA VAL A 1006 8.61 -7.80 -33.41
C VAL A 1006 9.31 -6.47 -33.20
N THR A 1007 10.28 -6.08 -34.03
CA THR A 1007 11.02 -4.82 -33.91
C THR A 1007 11.15 -4.15 -35.25
N ASP A 1008 11.07 -2.82 -35.24
CA ASP A 1008 11.37 -1.99 -36.41
C ASP A 1008 12.90 -2.05 -36.66
N LEU A 1009 13.31 -2.51 -37.85
CA LEU A 1009 14.68 -2.98 -38.18
C LEU A 1009 15.22 -2.38 -39.49
#